data_AF-A0A016RZV4-F1
#
_entry.id   AF-A0A016RZV4-F1
#
_cell.length_a   1.000
_cell.length_b   1.000
_cell.length_c   1.000
_cell.angle_alpha   90.00
_cell.angle_beta   90.00
_cell.angle_gamma   90.00
#
_symmetry.space_group_name_H-M   'P 1'
#
loop_
_entity.id
_entity.type
_entity.pdbx_description
1 polymer ?
#
loop_
_entity_poly.entity_id
_entity_poly.type
_entity_poly.pdbx_seq_one_letter_code
_entity_poly.pdbx_strand_id
1 'polypeptide(L)'
;MTTYSRSDRWFELLLSWLGMTICRCHAIMLNSAAVALLYMMDDQIISLTRDLEDERFAKERLIAEARSRIEQYENRLAQMQSEYEHARREADEAHEESETLRRDLASRDAQRVQSDDARVQEANEQARLAEERFTKMKGAYEKFRLEHVAALTKLGDLQKEFAASEKARMDKEEELTALNRRLEESEKTKSALSSKAEGDAMAVDELRSQLAKADIDMEELRQSMEHLKASHKSELVSASDRFVDEKAGLEKKMNELIRTAVLAVLSRCEEELPNASTVSYPPHLALSSLNVLIALISEKQPAVMSDAIVLGHATVLAVNACAAAAYTASIQHFDGVNEQCHAIVRIMQERVSSSNLDLQRLEVECKKLQEMMAALPLQSDVDKLLQDILGNELESEMARMSEAIRAAVEEIEKIQEKARNNNEGIRLEVNEAILGCCQQLMAAIMALVSSSRELQAEIVAAGRGGASPHEFYKRNHQWTEGLLSAAKAVGVAARVLVDSADGVVTGQGKFEQLIVAAQEIAASTAQLFVSSRVKADRDSQKLAALSVSSKSVNRCTAEVVAAVKAGQTTLNDQDNLDFSHLTLHEAKKEEMESQVRMLELEQKLVMERKKLAELRKQHYHMAQLAVAEQNGGGGERDSSFEFIG
;
A
#
# COMPACT_ATOMS: atom_id res chain seq x y z
N MET A 1 119.73 10.84 22.99
CA MET A 1 118.99 12.09 23.23
C MET A 1 117.86 12.14 22.20
N THR A 2 116.71 11.57 22.56
CA THR A 2 115.50 12.31 22.99
C THR A 2 114.86 13.08 21.85
N THR A 3 113.83 12.48 21.23
CA THR A 3 112.49 13.07 20.98
C THR A 3 111.65 12.19 20.04
N TYR A 4 111.53 10.88 20.32
CA TYR A 4 110.35 10.11 19.90
C TYR A 4 109.29 10.30 20.99
N SER A 5 108.72 11.51 21.02
CA SER A 5 107.64 11.89 21.93
C SER A 5 106.73 12.81 21.15
N ARG A 6 105.66 12.23 20.60
CA ARG A 6 104.33 12.83 20.38
C ARG A 6 103.50 12.07 19.33
N SER A 7 104.08 11.32 18.39
CA SER A 7 103.24 10.70 17.33
C SER A 7 102.34 9.56 17.82
N ASP A 8 102.88 8.57 18.55
CA ASP A 8 102.11 7.36 18.88
C ASP A 8 101.06 7.55 19.98
N ARG A 9 101.32 8.46 20.94
CA ARG A 9 100.30 8.86 21.94
C ARG A 9 99.13 9.59 21.29
N TRP A 10 99.36 10.36 20.23
CA TRP A 10 98.27 11.03 19.52
C TRP A 10 97.45 10.05 18.69
N PHE A 11 98.04 8.99 18.15
CA PHE A 11 97.32 7.98 17.37
C PHE A 11 96.45 7.05 18.24
N GLU A 12 96.94 6.62 19.42
CA GLU A 12 96.12 5.88 20.39
C GLU A 12 95.03 6.76 21.03
N LEU A 13 95.33 8.03 21.32
CA LEU A 13 94.31 8.98 21.76
C LEU A 13 93.28 9.25 20.66
N LEU A 14 93.68 9.36 19.38
CA LEU A 14 92.73 9.54 18.28
C LEU A 14 91.83 8.32 18.09
N LEU A 15 92.39 7.10 18.14
CA LEU A 15 91.61 5.86 17.99
C LEU A 15 90.69 5.60 19.19
N SER A 16 91.13 5.91 20.41
CA SER A 16 90.28 5.88 21.61
C SER A 16 89.18 6.96 21.56
N TRP A 17 89.52 8.16 21.08
CA TRP A 17 88.57 9.26 20.94
C TRP A 17 87.57 8.99 19.81
N LEU A 18 88.00 8.50 18.63
CA LEU A 18 87.12 8.06 17.55
C LEU A 18 86.26 6.85 17.97
N GLY A 19 86.82 5.87 18.68
CA GLY A 19 86.07 4.73 19.21
C GLY A 19 85.00 5.14 20.24
N MET A 20 85.33 6.03 21.19
CA MET A 20 84.35 6.58 22.14
C MET A 20 83.33 7.49 21.46
N THR A 21 83.73 8.24 20.42
CA THR A 21 82.83 9.14 19.69
C THR A 21 81.88 8.35 18.79
N ILE A 22 82.34 7.28 18.15
CA ILE A 22 81.51 6.36 17.36
C ILE A 22 80.58 5.55 18.27
N CYS A 23 81.05 5.01 19.40
CA CYS A 23 80.18 4.36 20.39
C CYS A 23 79.16 5.33 21.00
N ARG A 24 79.53 6.59 21.30
CA ARG A 24 78.58 7.61 21.76
C ARG A 24 77.58 7.99 20.66
N CYS A 25 78.02 8.16 19.41
CA CYS A 25 77.11 8.48 18.31
C CYS A 25 76.16 7.32 17.99
N HIS A 26 76.64 6.08 18.03
CA HIS A 26 75.81 4.90 17.82
C HIS A 26 74.84 4.66 18.99
N ALA A 27 75.28 4.87 20.24
CA ALA A 27 74.40 4.84 21.40
C ALA A 27 73.37 5.98 21.37
N ILE A 28 73.73 7.19 20.93
CA ILE A 28 72.79 8.32 20.77
C ILE A 28 71.80 8.05 19.63
N MET A 29 72.22 7.47 18.51
CA MET A 29 71.31 7.11 17.41
C MET A 29 70.39 5.94 17.76
N LEU A 30 70.88 4.89 18.43
CA LEU A 30 70.04 3.80 18.93
C LEU A 30 69.06 4.29 20.00
N ASN A 31 69.50 5.17 20.89
CA ASN A 31 68.62 5.74 21.92
C ASN A 31 67.62 6.73 21.30
N SER A 32 68.00 7.51 20.28
CA SER A 32 67.08 8.37 19.53
C SER A 32 66.06 7.57 18.72
N ALA A 33 66.47 6.45 18.12
CA ALA A 33 65.56 5.55 17.40
C ALA A 33 64.63 4.80 18.36
N ALA A 34 65.13 4.36 19.53
CA ALA A 34 64.32 3.75 20.58
C ALA A 34 63.33 4.75 21.20
N VAL A 35 63.74 6.00 21.41
CA VAL A 35 62.85 7.09 21.87
C VAL A 35 61.81 7.41 20.80
N ALA A 36 62.17 7.45 19.51
CA ALA A 36 61.20 7.66 18.44
C ALA A 36 60.18 6.50 18.33
N LEU A 37 60.63 5.25 18.48
CA LEU A 37 59.74 4.08 18.54
C LEU A 37 58.84 4.09 19.77
N LEU A 38 59.34 4.51 20.94
CA LEU A 38 58.55 4.70 22.15
C LEU A 38 57.49 5.80 21.96
N TYR A 39 57.85 6.95 21.38
CA TYR A 39 56.89 8.01 21.07
C TYR A 39 55.83 7.56 20.06
N MET A 40 56.20 6.82 19.02
CA MET A 40 55.24 6.26 18.06
C MET A 40 54.31 5.23 18.71
N MET A 41 54.84 4.41 19.61
CA MET A 41 54.05 3.41 20.34
C MET A 41 53.14 4.10 21.37
N ASP A 42 53.61 5.14 22.05
CA ASP A 42 52.81 5.96 22.98
C ASP A 42 51.70 6.71 22.23
N ASP A 43 51.97 7.28 21.06
CA ASP A 43 50.94 7.91 20.21
C ASP A 43 49.90 6.89 19.73
N GLN A 44 50.31 5.68 19.37
CA GLN A 44 49.38 4.59 19.05
C GLN A 44 48.55 4.14 20.25
N ILE A 45 49.17 4.05 21.44
CA ILE A 45 48.47 3.73 22.69
C ILE A 45 47.46 4.83 23.03
N ILE A 46 47.81 6.11 22.86
CA ILE A 46 46.91 7.24 23.10
C ILE A 46 45.74 7.22 22.10
N SER A 47 46.01 6.99 20.82
CA SER A 47 44.96 6.85 19.80
C SER A 47 44.01 5.71 20.13
N LEU A 48 44.55 4.52 20.42
CA LEU A 48 43.76 3.34 20.77
C LEU A 48 42.99 3.53 22.08
N THR A 49 43.54 4.27 23.04
CA THR A 49 42.86 4.59 24.31
C THR A 49 41.68 5.53 24.05
N ARG A 50 41.86 6.53 23.18
CA ARG A 50 40.80 7.45 22.76
C ARG A 50 39.69 6.75 21.99
N ASP A 51 40.05 5.87 21.05
CA ASP A 51 39.07 5.06 20.31
C ASP A 51 38.30 4.13 21.27
N LEU A 52 38.97 3.55 22.26
CA LEU A 52 38.32 2.77 23.33
C LEU A 52 37.38 3.61 24.19
N GLU A 53 37.74 4.86 24.50
CA GLU A 53 36.89 5.78 25.25
C GLU A 53 35.67 6.22 24.44
N ASP A 54 35.84 6.51 23.15
CA ASP A 54 34.75 6.86 22.24
C ASP A 54 33.77 5.69 22.05
N GLU A 55 34.27 4.45 21.90
CA GLU A 55 33.45 3.24 21.86
C GLU A 55 32.73 2.96 23.19
N ARG A 56 33.38 3.24 24.33
CA ARG A 56 32.73 3.13 25.64
C ARG A 56 31.60 4.16 25.78
N PHE A 57 31.81 5.39 25.33
CA PHE A 57 30.79 6.43 25.35
C PHE A 57 29.63 6.11 24.40
N ALA A 58 29.91 5.58 23.21
CA ALA A 58 28.90 5.11 22.27
C ALA A 58 28.07 3.96 22.87
N LYS A 59 28.72 3.01 23.54
CA LYS A 59 28.05 1.92 24.26
C LYS A 59 27.18 2.43 25.41
N GLU A 60 27.66 3.36 26.22
CA GLU A 60 26.88 3.97 27.29
C GLU A 60 25.67 4.73 26.76
N ARG A 61 25.81 5.44 25.63
CA ARG A 61 24.70 6.11 24.95
C ARG A 61 23.64 5.13 24.47
N LEU A 62 24.06 4.01 23.86
CA LEU A 62 23.15 2.94 23.42
C LEU A 62 22.44 2.28 24.62
N ILE A 63 23.14 2.07 25.74
CA ILE A 63 22.54 1.54 26.97
C ILE A 63 21.52 2.54 27.54
N ALA A 64 21.81 3.84 27.54
CA ALA A 64 20.88 4.87 28.00
C ALA A 64 19.63 4.95 27.11
N GLU A 65 19.80 4.86 25.79
CA GLU A 65 18.67 4.83 24.85
C GLU A 65 17.82 3.57 25.01
N ALA A 66 18.47 2.41 25.18
CA ALA A 66 17.77 1.15 25.48
C ALA A 66 16.99 1.23 26.79
N ARG A 67 17.57 1.81 27.86
CA ARG A 67 16.89 2.03 29.14
C ARG A 67 15.68 2.95 29.00
N SER A 68 15.81 4.05 28.26
CA SER A 68 14.68 4.97 28.01
C SER A 68 13.54 4.29 27.24
N ARG A 69 13.86 3.45 26.25
CA ARG A 69 12.84 2.66 25.54
C ARG A 69 12.16 1.63 26.44
N ILE A 70 12.92 0.96 27.32
CA ILE A 70 12.36 0.02 28.30
C ILE A 70 11.41 0.75 29.25
N GLU A 71 11.81 1.91 29.78
CA GLU A 71 10.97 2.74 30.65
C GLU A 71 9.68 3.19 29.94
N GLN A 72 9.75 3.56 28.66
CA GLN A 72 8.55 3.85 27.86
C GLN A 72 7.62 2.64 27.72
N TYR A 73 8.17 1.45 27.51
CA TYR A 73 7.36 0.22 27.44
C TYR A 73 6.78 -0.18 28.80
N GLU A 74 7.53 -0.03 29.88
CA GLU A 74 7.05 -0.27 31.25
C GLU A 74 5.91 0.68 31.61
N ASN A 75 6.05 1.98 31.29
CA ASN A 75 4.99 2.97 31.50
C ASN A 75 3.74 2.65 30.68
N ARG A 76 3.90 2.20 29.43
CA ARG A 76 2.77 1.81 28.59
C ARG A 76 2.10 0.53 29.08
N LEU A 77 2.88 -0.41 29.62
CA LEU A 77 2.37 -1.62 30.25
C LEU A 77 1.57 -1.29 31.51
N ALA A 78 2.09 -0.38 32.36
CA ALA A 78 1.42 0.10 33.56
C ALA A 78 0.10 0.83 33.24
N GLN A 79 0.09 1.65 32.17
CA GLN A 79 -1.13 2.29 31.69
C GLN A 79 -2.17 1.27 31.23
N MET A 80 -1.77 0.30 30.40
CA MET A 80 -2.66 -0.78 29.94
C MET A 80 -3.18 -1.64 31.10
N GLN A 81 -2.36 -1.89 32.13
CA GLN A 81 -2.78 -2.59 33.35
C GLN A 81 -3.80 -1.78 34.14
N SER A 82 -3.60 -0.47 34.27
CA SER A 82 -4.55 0.42 34.94
C SER A 82 -5.90 0.49 34.21
N GLU A 83 -5.87 0.58 32.88
CA GLU A 83 -7.06 0.54 32.02
C GLU A 83 -7.79 -0.82 32.14
N TYR A 84 -7.05 -1.93 32.17
CA TYR A 84 -7.60 -3.26 32.39
C TYR A 84 -8.25 -3.43 33.78
N GLU A 85 -7.59 -2.94 34.83
CA GLU A 85 -8.15 -2.97 36.19
C GLU A 85 -9.39 -2.08 36.32
N HIS A 86 -9.44 -0.97 35.62
CA HIS A 86 -10.61 -0.10 35.57
C HIS A 86 -11.79 -0.78 34.88
N ALA A 87 -11.56 -1.34 33.68
CA ALA A 87 -12.59 -2.08 32.95
C ALA A 87 -13.08 -3.32 33.72
N ARG A 88 -12.17 -3.99 34.45
CA ARG A 88 -12.53 -5.11 35.34
C ARG A 88 -13.42 -4.65 36.48
N ARG A 89 -13.12 -3.52 37.13
CA ARG A 89 -13.96 -2.95 38.20
C ARG A 89 -15.36 -2.59 37.69
N GLU A 90 -15.46 -1.96 36.52
CA GLU A 90 -16.75 -1.67 35.88
C GLU A 90 -17.55 -2.94 35.58
N ALA A 91 -16.89 -4.01 35.12
CA ALA A 91 -17.53 -5.29 34.87
C ALA A 91 -18.00 -5.99 36.17
N ASP A 92 -17.21 -5.92 37.24
CA ASP A 92 -17.55 -6.45 38.56
C ASP A 92 -18.74 -5.66 39.17
N GLU A 93 -18.75 -4.33 39.07
CA GLU A 93 -19.86 -3.47 39.49
C GLU A 93 -21.15 -3.78 38.72
N ALA A 94 -21.08 -3.90 37.39
CA ALA A 94 -22.23 -4.30 36.57
C ALA A 94 -22.73 -5.72 36.90
N HIS A 95 -21.84 -6.63 37.29
CA HIS A 95 -22.21 -7.97 37.72
C HIS A 95 -22.93 -7.95 39.07
N GLU A 96 -22.46 -7.15 40.04
CA GLU A 96 -23.12 -6.96 41.33
C GLU A 96 -24.49 -6.29 41.19
N GLU A 97 -24.63 -5.30 40.30
CA GLU A 97 -25.92 -4.70 39.94
C GLU A 97 -26.87 -5.74 39.31
N SER A 98 -26.38 -6.59 38.42
CA SER A 98 -27.20 -7.66 37.85
C SER A 98 -27.63 -8.70 38.90
N GLU A 99 -26.75 -9.04 39.84
CA GLU A 99 -27.05 -9.97 40.94
C GLU A 99 -28.05 -9.38 41.94
N THR A 100 -27.93 -8.08 42.26
CA THR A 100 -28.89 -7.38 43.14
C THR A 100 -30.27 -7.28 42.49
N LEU A 101 -30.37 -6.90 41.21
CA LEU A 101 -31.63 -6.91 40.47
C LEU A 101 -32.25 -8.31 40.40
N ARG A 102 -31.43 -9.36 40.24
CA ARG A 102 -31.91 -10.75 40.26
C ARG A 102 -32.46 -11.16 41.63
N ARG A 103 -31.84 -10.72 42.73
CA ARG A 103 -32.35 -10.94 44.11
C ARG A 103 -33.63 -10.14 44.37
N ASP A 104 -33.73 -8.92 43.86
CA ASP A 104 -34.94 -8.09 43.99
C ASP A 104 -36.12 -8.65 43.20
N LEU A 105 -35.89 -9.20 42.00
CA LEU A 105 -36.93 -9.94 41.26
C LEU A 105 -37.36 -11.20 42.01
N ALA A 106 -36.42 -11.97 42.56
CA ALA A 106 -36.73 -13.15 43.36
C ALA A 106 -37.50 -12.81 44.65
N SER A 107 -37.21 -11.68 45.30
CA SER A 107 -37.94 -11.23 46.49
C SER A 107 -39.36 -10.74 46.16
N ARG A 108 -39.55 -10.07 45.03
CA ARG A 108 -40.88 -9.68 44.52
C ARG A 108 -41.72 -10.88 44.12
N ASP A 109 -41.11 -11.90 43.51
CA ASP A 109 -41.79 -13.15 43.18
C ASP A 109 -42.18 -13.93 44.44
N ALA A 110 -41.30 -13.98 45.46
CA ALA A 110 -41.62 -14.57 46.76
C ALA A 110 -42.74 -13.83 47.50
N GLN A 111 -42.80 -12.50 47.43
CA GLN A 111 -43.90 -11.70 47.99
C GLN A 111 -45.23 -11.94 47.27
N ARG A 112 -45.22 -12.13 45.94
CA ARG A 112 -46.43 -12.48 45.18
C ARG A 112 -46.95 -13.86 45.57
N VAL A 113 -46.07 -14.85 45.69
CA VAL A 113 -46.43 -16.21 46.12
C VAL A 113 -47.02 -16.19 47.54
N GLN A 114 -46.45 -15.44 48.49
CA GLN A 114 -47.03 -15.29 49.84
C GLN A 114 -48.39 -14.57 49.86
N SER A 115 -48.60 -13.58 48.99
CA SER A 115 -49.90 -12.87 48.87
C SER A 115 -50.99 -13.77 48.28
N ASP A 116 -50.65 -14.62 47.31
CA ASP A 116 -51.61 -15.53 46.69
C ASP A 116 -51.92 -16.74 47.60
N ASP A 117 -50.94 -17.27 48.36
CA ASP A 117 -51.15 -18.33 49.35
C ASP A 117 -52.04 -17.88 50.52
N ALA A 118 -51.92 -16.61 50.95
CA ALA A 118 -52.77 -16.03 51.99
C ALA A 118 -54.25 -15.94 51.56
N ARG A 119 -54.52 -15.62 50.28
CA ARG A 119 -55.89 -15.58 49.73
C ARG A 119 -56.52 -16.96 49.61
N VAL A 120 -55.72 -18.00 49.36
CA VAL A 120 -56.18 -19.40 49.27
C VAL A 120 -56.45 -20.00 50.65
N GLN A 121 -55.66 -19.66 51.67
CA GLN A 121 -55.91 -20.11 53.06
C GLN A 121 -57.18 -19.47 53.67
N GLU A 122 -57.47 -18.20 53.37
CA GLU A 122 -58.67 -17.51 53.85
C GLU A 122 -59.97 -18.10 53.24
N ALA A 123 -59.91 -18.55 51.99
CA ALA A 123 -61.02 -19.24 51.31
C ALA A 123 -61.26 -20.67 51.85
N ASN A 124 -60.20 -21.41 52.21
CA ASN A 124 -60.31 -22.76 52.76
C ASN A 124 -60.87 -22.79 54.20
N GLU A 125 -60.55 -21.79 55.03
CA GLU A 125 -61.05 -21.72 56.41
C GLU A 125 -62.57 -21.39 56.46
N GLN A 126 -63.10 -20.63 55.49
CA GLN A 126 -64.54 -20.40 55.37
C GLN A 126 -65.33 -21.65 54.94
N ALA A 127 -64.73 -22.53 54.12
CA ALA A 127 -65.35 -23.80 53.72
C ALA A 127 -65.39 -24.81 54.90
N ARG A 128 -64.33 -24.86 55.72
CA ARG A 128 -64.22 -25.75 56.90
C ARG A 128 -65.27 -25.43 57.98
N LEU A 129 -65.53 -24.14 58.22
CA LEU A 129 -66.54 -23.69 59.19
C LEU A 129 -67.99 -23.96 58.75
N ALA A 130 -68.24 -24.12 57.45
CA ALA A 130 -69.55 -24.49 56.90
C ALA A 130 -69.82 -26.00 57.05
N GLU A 131 -68.79 -26.85 56.92
CA GLU A 131 -68.89 -28.30 57.12
C GLU A 131 -69.17 -28.66 58.59
N GLU A 132 -68.52 -28.00 59.56
CA GLU A 132 -68.75 -28.25 60.99
C GLU A 132 -70.17 -27.90 61.48
N ARG A 133 -70.87 -26.98 60.80
CA ARG A 133 -72.27 -26.63 61.09
C ARG A 133 -73.24 -27.71 60.62
N PHE A 134 -72.90 -28.43 59.56
CA PHE A 134 -73.74 -29.48 58.98
C PHE A 134 -73.71 -30.77 59.81
N THR A 135 -72.56 -31.10 60.42
CA THR A 135 -72.38 -32.29 61.26
C THR A 135 -73.11 -32.20 62.60
N LYS A 136 -73.27 -30.99 63.17
CA LYS A 136 -74.00 -30.77 64.44
C LYS A 136 -75.52 -30.92 64.31
N MET A 137 -76.10 -30.58 63.16
CA MET A 137 -77.54 -30.68 62.91
C MET A 137 -78.02 -32.14 62.77
N LYS A 138 -77.15 -33.03 62.29
CA LYS A 138 -77.43 -34.45 62.05
C LYS A 138 -77.60 -35.27 63.35
N GLY A 139 -77.01 -34.85 64.46
CA GLY A 139 -77.06 -35.56 65.74
C GLY A 139 -78.33 -35.33 66.59
N ALA A 140 -79.09 -34.26 66.32
CA ALA A 140 -80.28 -33.92 67.10
C ALA A 140 -81.55 -34.71 66.67
N TYR A 141 -81.58 -35.20 65.43
CA TYR A 141 -82.75 -35.88 64.84
C TYR A 141 -82.92 -37.34 65.30
N GLU A 142 -81.84 -37.99 65.73
CA GLU A 142 -81.86 -39.41 66.12
C GLU A 142 -82.41 -39.63 67.55
N LYS A 143 -82.39 -38.59 68.40
CA LYS A 143 -82.80 -38.68 69.81
C LYS A 143 -84.31 -38.57 70.03
N PHE A 144 -85.03 -37.81 69.20
CA PHE A 144 -86.49 -37.62 69.35
C PHE A 144 -87.33 -38.82 68.88
N ARG A 145 -86.74 -39.76 68.13
CA ARG A 145 -87.43 -40.95 67.61
C ARG A 145 -87.74 -42.01 68.67
N LEU A 146 -87.01 -42.02 69.79
CA LEU A 146 -87.06 -43.09 70.79
C LEU A 146 -88.01 -42.81 71.97
N GLU A 147 -88.42 -41.56 72.18
CA GLU A 147 -89.33 -41.18 73.29
C GLU A 147 -90.83 -41.30 72.91
N HIS A 148 -91.13 -41.38 71.61
CA HIS A 148 -92.49 -41.47 71.05
C HIS A 148 -93.13 -42.89 71.16
N VAL A 149 -92.36 -43.91 71.55
CA VAL A 149 -92.79 -45.31 71.46
C VAL A 149 -93.72 -45.76 72.58
N ALA A 150 -93.77 -45.16 73.77
CA ALA A 150 -94.59 -45.80 74.81
C ALA A 150 -95.06 -44.94 75.98
N ALA A 151 -95.38 -43.67 75.70
CA ALA A 151 -96.60 -43.07 76.24
C ALA A 151 -97.89 -43.71 75.63
N LEU A 152 -97.73 -44.62 74.65
CA LEU A 152 -98.75 -45.39 73.93
C LEU A 152 -99.59 -46.39 74.76
N THR A 153 -99.37 -46.53 76.07
CA THR A 153 -100.08 -47.55 76.89
C THR A 153 -101.14 -47.02 77.85
N LYS A 154 -101.30 -45.69 78.02
CA LYS A 154 -102.27 -45.17 79.02
C LYS A 154 -103.08 -43.95 78.61
N LEU A 155 -102.86 -43.44 77.39
CA LEU A 155 -103.83 -42.64 76.63
C LEU A 155 -104.79 -43.57 75.85
N GLY A 156 -105.10 -44.72 76.45
CA GLY A 156 -105.63 -45.90 75.78
C GLY A 156 -107.06 -45.72 75.31
N ASP A 157 -107.99 -45.29 76.17
CA ASP A 157 -109.38 -45.65 75.89
C ASP A 157 -110.41 -44.51 75.96
N LEU A 158 -110.12 -43.35 76.57
CA LEU A 158 -111.19 -42.34 76.79
C LEU A 158 -110.85 -40.90 76.35
N GLN A 159 -109.64 -40.65 75.83
CA GLN A 159 -109.29 -39.44 75.07
C GLN A 159 -109.41 -39.65 73.55
N LYS A 160 -109.66 -40.89 73.08
CA LYS A 160 -109.63 -41.30 71.66
C LYS A 160 -110.74 -40.69 70.79
N GLU A 161 -111.85 -40.21 71.33
CA GLU A 161 -112.96 -39.69 70.51
C GLU A 161 -113.01 -38.16 70.44
N PHE A 162 -112.73 -37.44 71.53
CA PHE A 162 -112.75 -35.97 71.54
C PHE A 162 -111.45 -35.35 70.97
N ALA A 163 -110.29 -35.95 71.28
CA ALA A 163 -109.02 -35.53 70.72
C ALA A 163 -108.93 -35.76 69.20
N ALA A 164 -109.67 -36.71 68.61
CA ALA A 164 -109.61 -36.97 67.16
C ALA A 164 -110.16 -35.81 66.31
N SER A 165 -111.18 -35.09 66.80
CA SER A 165 -111.79 -33.96 66.09
C SER A 165 -111.01 -32.65 66.28
N GLU A 166 -110.52 -32.39 67.50
CA GLU A 166 -109.73 -31.19 67.80
C GLU A 166 -108.30 -31.29 67.26
N LYS A 167 -107.69 -32.49 67.28
CA LYS A 167 -106.42 -32.79 66.60
C LYS A 167 -106.56 -32.69 65.09
N ALA A 168 -107.65 -33.14 64.45
CA ALA A 168 -107.84 -32.96 63.00
C ALA A 168 -107.95 -31.47 62.60
N ARG A 169 -108.52 -30.60 63.45
CA ARG A 169 -108.58 -29.16 63.23
C ARG A 169 -107.21 -28.50 63.43
N MET A 170 -106.51 -28.83 64.51
CA MET A 170 -105.16 -28.32 64.81
C MET A 170 -104.11 -28.84 63.81
N ASP A 171 -104.17 -30.11 63.39
CA ASP A 171 -103.34 -30.69 62.33
C ASP A 171 -103.57 -29.94 60.99
N LYS A 172 -104.80 -29.50 60.70
CA LYS A 172 -105.10 -28.70 59.49
C LYS A 172 -104.66 -27.24 59.60
N GLU A 173 -104.73 -26.62 60.78
CA GLU A 173 -104.20 -25.27 61.05
C GLU A 173 -102.65 -25.25 61.06
N GLU A 174 -102.01 -26.30 61.59
CA GLU A 174 -100.57 -26.53 61.50
C GLU A 174 -100.14 -26.87 60.06
N GLU A 175 -100.90 -27.66 59.31
CA GLU A 175 -100.65 -27.87 57.88
C GLU A 175 -100.79 -26.56 57.08
N LEU A 176 -101.79 -25.72 57.38
CA LEU A 176 -101.97 -24.41 56.72
C LEU A 176 -100.86 -23.42 57.07
N THR A 177 -100.40 -23.38 58.33
CA THR A 177 -99.26 -22.53 58.72
C THR A 177 -97.93 -23.08 58.20
N ALA A 178 -97.76 -24.40 58.12
CA ALA A 178 -96.61 -25.04 57.47
C ALA A 178 -96.63 -24.82 55.95
N LEU A 179 -97.80 -24.84 55.30
CA LEU A 179 -97.97 -24.52 53.88
C LEU A 179 -97.75 -23.04 53.61
N ASN A 180 -98.26 -22.12 54.43
CA ASN A 180 -98.01 -20.69 54.30
C ASN A 180 -96.55 -20.35 54.53
N ARG A 181 -95.90 -20.98 55.52
CA ARG A 181 -94.46 -20.80 55.73
C ARG A 181 -93.65 -21.37 54.57
N ARG A 182 -94.02 -22.53 54.01
CA ARG A 182 -93.42 -23.08 52.78
C ARG A 182 -93.69 -22.18 51.57
N LEU A 183 -94.85 -21.53 51.50
CA LEU A 183 -95.19 -20.60 50.44
C LEU A 183 -94.36 -19.33 50.57
N GLU A 184 -94.20 -18.75 51.76
CA GLU A 184 -93.31 -17.61 52.01
C GLU A 184 -91.83 -17.96 51.78
N GLU A 185 -91.38 -19.16 52.18
CA GLU A 185 -90.03 -19.65 51.88
C GLU A 185 -89.85 -19.89 50.37
N SER A 186 -90.88 -20.39 49.67
CA SER A 186 -90.91 -20.53 48.21
C SER A 186 -90.95 -19.18 47.49
N GLU A 187 -91.67 -18.19 48.01
CA GLU A 187 -91.74 -16.83 47.46
C GLU A 187 -90.44 -16.06 47.70
N LYS A 188 -89.80 -16.22 48.86
CA LYS A 188 -88.47 -15.66 49.15
C LYS A 188 -87.38 -16.32 48.31
N THR A 189 -87.43 -17.63 48.12
CA THR A 189 -86.49 -18.31 47.22
C THR A 189 -86.75 -17.92 45.77
N LYS A 190 -88.01 -17.78 45.34
CA LYS A 190 -88.37 -17.28 44.02
C LYS A 190 -87.93 -15.82 43.80
N SER A 191 -88.10 -14.93 44.77
CA SER A 191 -87.65 -13.53 44.65
C SER A 191 -86.12 -13.42 44.66
N ALA A 192 -85.42 -14.21 45.47
CA ALA A 192 -83.95 -14.29 45.45
C ALA A 192 -83.42 -14.90 44.15
N LEU A 193 -84.09 -15.92 43.60
CA LEU A 193 -83.77 -16.47 42.29
C LEU A 193 -84.07 -15.48 41.16
N SER A 194 -85.15 -14.70 41.27
CA SER A 194 -85.49 -13.64 40.31
C SER A 194 -84.45 -12.52 40.34
N SER A 195 -84.05 -12.03 41.52
CA SER A 195 -83.03 -10.99 41.62
C SER A 195 -81.66 -11.48 41.16
N LYS A 196 -81.34 -12.75 41.41
CA LYS A 196 -80.12 -13.38 40.89
C LYS A 196 -80.18 -13.53 39.37
N ALA A 197 -81.31 -13.97 38.82
CA ALA A 197 -81.51 -14.07 37.38
C ALA A 197 -81.44 -12.71 36.68
N GLU A 198 -81.95 -11.65 37.30
CA GLU A 198 -81.80 -10.27 36.82
C GLU A 198 -80.33 -9.81 36.86
N GLY A 199 -79.62 -10.10 37.96
CA GLY A 199 -78.19 -9.81 38.06
C GLY A 199 -77.33 -10.57 37.04
N ASP A 200 -77.62 -11.86 36.84
CA ASP A 200 -76.96 -12.70 35.84
C ASP A 200 -77.28 -12.22 34.42
N ALA A 201 -78.52 -11.78 34.14
CA ALA A 201 -78.90 -11.20 32.86
C ALA A 201 -78.16 -9.88 32.57
N MET A 202 -78.02 -9.00 33.56
CA MET A 202 -77.23 -7.78 33.43
C MET A 202 -75.75 -8.08 33.19
N ALA A 203 -75.18 -9.09 33.87
CA ALA A 203 -73.80 -9.51 33.63
C ALA A 203 -73.60 -10.10 32.23
N VAL A 204 -74.57 -10.87 31.73
CA VAL A 204 -74.56 -11.39 30.35
C VAL A 204 -74.65 -10.27 29.33
N ASP A 205 -75.50 -9.27 29.53
CA ASP A 205 -75.61 -8.12 28.63
C ASP A 205 -74.34 -7.25 28.63
N GLU A 206 -73.72 -7.07 29.80
CA GLU A 206 -72.41 -6.38 29.91
C GLU A 206 -71.32 -7.16 29.17
N LEU A 207 -71.24 -8.49 29.36
CA LEU A 207 -70.28 -9.34 28.62
C LEU A 207 -70.54 -9.33 27.11
N ARG A 208 -71.80 -9.29 26.67
CA ARG A 208 -72.16 -9.16 25.25
C ARG A 208 -71.73 -7.80 24.68
N SER A 209 -71.89 -6.73 25.45
CA SER A 209 -71.43 -5.39 25.07
C SER A 209 -69.90 -5.35 24.93
N GLN A 210 -69.17 -5.94 25.90
CA GLN A 210 -67.71 -6.04 25.85
C GLN A 210 -67.23 -6.90 24.68
N LEU A 211 -67.91 -8.02 24.39
CA LEU A 211 -67.61 -8.88 23.25
C LEU A 211 -67.82 -8.12 21.92
N ALA A 212 -68.96 -7.43 21.77
CA ALA A 212 -69.26 -6.65 20.58
C ALA A 212 -68.24 -5.52 20.37
N LYS A 213 -67.79 -4.87 21.45
CA LYS A 213 -66.71 -3.88 21.38
C LYS A 213 -65.39 -4.49 20.95
N ALA A 214 -64.99 -5.62 21.54
CA ALA A 214 -63.77 -6.32 21.16
C ALA A 214 -63.80 -6.80 19.69
N ASP A 215 -64.97 -7.23 19.19
CA ASP A 215 -65.15 -7.61 17.78
C ASP A 215 -64.98 -6.41 16.83
N ILE A 216 -65.51 -5.23 17.20
CA ILE A 216 -65.31 -3.98 16.44
C ILE A 216 -63.83 -3.60 16.43
N ASP A 217 -63.19 -3.59 17.60
CA ASP A 217 -61.76 -3.23 17.74
C ASP A 217 -60.89 -4.21 16.93
N MET A 218 -61.20 -5.51 16.94
CA MET A 218 -60.49 -6.51 16.13
C MET A 218 -60.66 -6.27 14.63
N GLU A 219 -61.85 -5.91 14.18
CA GLU A 219 -62.11 -5.65 12.76
C GLU A 219 -61.41 -4.37 12.29
N GLU A 220 -61.38 -3.33 13.13
CA GLU A 220 -60.63 -2.09 12.86
C GLU A 220 -59.12 -2.35 12.82
N LEU A 221 -58.60 -3.18 13.73
CA LEU A 221 -57.20 -3.62 13.71
C LEU A 221 -56.87 -4.45 12.46
N ARG A 222 -57.79 -5.32 12.01
CA ARG A 222 -57.62 -6.08 10.76
C ARG A 222 -57.58 -5.16 9.54
N GLN A 223 -58.47 -4.18 9.47
CA GLN A 223 -58.50 -3.22 8.37
C GLN A 223 -57.23 -2.36 8.34
N SER A 224 -56.75 -1.89 9.49
CA SER A 224 -55.50 -1.14 9.56
C SER A 224 -54.28 -1.98 9.17
N MET A 225 -54.22 -3.25 9.58
CA MET A 225 -53.19 -4.20 9.15
C MET A 225 -53.22 -4.45 7.64
N GLU A 226 -54.39 -4.63 7.04
CA GLU A 226 -54.52 -4.86 5.60
C GLU A 226 -54.14 -3.62 4.79
N HIS A 227 -54.54 -2.43 5.26
CA HIS A 227 -54.12 -1.15 4.68
C HIS A 227 -52.60 -0.97 4.77
N LEU A 228 -51.99 -1.21 5.93
CA LEU A 228 -50.55 -1.10 6.12
C LEU A 228 -49.79 -2.09 5.23
N LYS A 229 -50.29 -3.32 5.11
CA LYS A 229 -49.73 -4.35 4.21
C LYS A 229 -49.84 -3.94 2.75
N ALA A 230 -50.95 -3.34 2.33
CA ALA A 230 -51.12 -2.82 0.98
C ALA A 230 -50.16 -1.65 0.69
N SER A 231 -50.00 -0.72 1.64
CA SER A 231 -49.04 0.40 1.53
C SER A 231 -47.61 -0.12 1.39
N HIS A 232 -47.16 -0.97 2.31
CA HIS A 232 -45.82 -1.56 2.25
C HIS A 232 -45.58 -2.35 0.96
N LYS A 233 -46.58 -3.11 0.47
CA LYS A 233 -46.47 -3.81 -0.81
C LYS A 233 -46.28 -2.84 -1.97
N SER A 234 -47.06 -1.76 -2.02
CA SER A 234 -46.95 -0.73 -3.06
C SER A 234 -45.59 -0.02 -3.01
N GLU A 235 -45.12 0.34 -1.81
CA GLU A 235 -43.82 0.95 -1.60
C GLU A 235 -42.69 0.02 -2.05
N LEU A 236 -42.75 -1.27 -1.69
CA LEU A 236 -41.74 -2.26 -2.06
C LEU A 236 -41.67 -2.46 -3.58
N VAL A 237 -42.82 -2.54 -4.26
CA VAL A 237 -42.86 -2.63 -5.73
C VAL A 237 -42.24 -1.36 -6.35
N SER A 238 -42.64 -0.18 -5.88
CA SER A 238 -42.09 1.09 -6.39
C SER A 238 -40.57 1.24 -6.14
N ALA A 239 -40.07 0.68 -5.04
CA ALA A 239 -38.64 0.69 -4.72
C ALA A 239 -37.90 -0.32 -5.61
N SER A 240 -38.47 -1.50 -5.83
CA SER A 240 -37.93 -2.51 -6.75
C SER A 240 -37.82 -1.97 -8.18
N ASP A 241 -38.87 -1.32 -8.69
CA ASP A 241 -38.86 -0.72 -10.03
C ASP A 241 -37.80 0.38 -10.15
N ARG A 242 -37.69 1.25 -9.13
CA ARG A 242 -36.63 2.27 -9.06
C ARG A 242 -35.23 1.66 -9.10
N PHE A 243 -34.97 0.60 -8.34
CA PHE A 243 -33.67 -0.07 -8.35
C PHE A 243 -33.35 -0.75 -9.69
N VAL A 244 -34.36 -1.29 -10.37
CA VAL A 244 -34.19 -1.85 -11.73
C VAL A 244 -33.81 -0.76 -12.72
N ASP A 245 -34.48 0.39 -12.68
CA ASP A 245 -34.19 1.54 -13.54
C ASP A 245 -32.81 2.14 -13.25
N GLU A 246 -32.45 2.30 -11.98
CA GLU A 246 -31.13 2.78 -11.56
C GLU A 246 -30.00 1.83 -12.01
N LYS A 247 -30.20 0.52 -11.84
CA LYS A 247 -29.26 -0.51 -12.31
C LYS A 247 -29.08 -0.43 -13.84
N ALA A 248 -30.17 -0.36 -14.60
CA ALA A 248 -30.10 -0.22 -16.06
C ALA A 248 -29.38 1.06 -16.48
N GLY A 249 -29.61 2.16 -15.77
CA GLY A 249 -28.92 3.44 -15.97
C GLY A 249 -27.41 3.35 -15.70
N LEU A 250 -27.01 2.66 -14.62
CA LEU A 250 -25.60 2.43 -14.27
C LEU A 250 -24.90 1.51 -15.27
N GLU A 251 -25.53 0.40 -15.68
CA GLU A 251 -25.00 -0.51 -16.69
C GLU A 251 -24.75 0.21 -18.02
N LYS A 252 -25.68 1.08 -18.44
CA LYS A 252 -25.51 1.91 -19.64
C LYS A 252 -24.32 2.86 -19.52
N LYS A 253 -24.17 3.57 -18.38
CA LYS A 253 -23.04 4.48 -18.14
C LYS A 253 -21.70 3.72 -18.11
N MET A 254 -21.67 2.57 -17.45
CA MET A 254 -20.48 1.72 -17.37
C MET A 254 -20.05 1.25 -18.76
N ASN A 255 -20.99 0.75 -19.58
CA ASN A 255 -20.71 0.32 -20.95
C ASN A 255 -20.17 1.47 -21.82
N GLU A 256 -20.64 2.71 -21.62
CA GLU A 256 -20.13 3.89 -22.34
C GLU A 256 -18.72 4.30 -21.90
N LEU A 257 -18.42 4.24 -20.60
CA LEU A 257 -17.07 4.49 -20.09
C LEU A 257 -16.08 3.44 -20.61
N ILE A 258 -16.47 2.16 -20.59
CA ILE A 258 -15.66 1.08 -21.14
C ILE A 258 -15.40 1.30 -22.63
N ARG A 259 -16.43 1.63 -23.41
CA ARG A 259 -16.30 1.97 -24.83
C ARG A 259 -15.30 3.09 -25.05
N THR A 260 -15.43 4.19 -24.32
CA THR A 260 -14.55 5.36 -24.44
C THR A 260 -13.09 5.00 -24.10
N ALA A 261 -12.87 4.27 -23.01
CA ALA A 261 -11.53 3.87 -22.58
C ALA A 261 -10.85 2.92 -23.58
N VAL A 262 -11.57 1.90 -24.06
CA VAL A 262 -11.03 0.93 -25.02
C VAL A 262 -10.73 1.59 -26.36
N LEU A 263 -11.60 2.47 -26.85
CA LEU A 263 -11.37 3.22 -28.09
C LEU A 263 -10.14 4.14 -27.97
N ALA A 264 -9.95 4.80 -26.82
CA ALA A 264 -8.77 5.65 -26.60
C ALA A 264 -7.45 4.84 -26.68
N VAL A 265 -7.41 3.66 -26.06
CA VAL A 265 -6.22 2.78 -26.12
C VAL A 265 -5.98 2.26 -27.54
N LEU A 266 -7.03 1.88 -28.27
CA LEU A 266 -6.91 1.40 -29.65
C LEU A 266 -6.49 2.51 -30.62
N SER A 267 -7.01 3.74 -30.46
CA SER A 267 -6.60 4.91 -31.24
C SER A 267 -5.11 5.20 -31.04
N ARG A 268 -4.66 5.18 -29.79
CA ARG A 268 -3.25 5.38 -29.46
C ARG A 268 -2.37 4.28 -30.06
N CYS A 269 -2.82 3.02 -30.03
CA CYS A 269 -2.11 1.92 -30.69
C CYS A 269 -1.99 2.15 -32.21
N GLU A 270 -3.05 2.60 -32.87
CA GLU A 270 -3.01 2.92 -34.31
C GLU A 270 -2.01 4.05 -34.63
N GLU A 271 -1.89 5.06 -33.76
CA GLU A 271 -0.90 6.15 -33.88
C GLU A 271 0.54 5.69 -33.60
N GLU A 272 0.74 4.73 -32.69
CA GLU A 272 2.05 4.23 -32.28
C GLU A 272 2.57 3.10 -33.19
N LEU A 273 1.71 2.43 -33.97
CA LEU A 273 2.08 1.33 -34.86
C LEU A 273 3.24 1.67 -35.83
N PRO A 274 3.26 2.85 -36.48
CA PRO A 274 4.38 3.27 -37.32
C PRO A 274 5.71 3.41 -36.56
N ASN A 275 5.66 3.62 -35.24
CA ASN A 275 6.82 3.73 -34.36
C ASN A 275 7.24 2.38 -33.75
N ALA A 276 6.52 1.27 -34.01
CA ALA A 276 6.87 -0.06 -33.51
C ALA A 276 8.27 -0.53 -33.96
N SER A 277 8.87 0.14 -34.95
CA SER A 277 10.24 -0.03 -35.42
C SER A 277 11.33 0.30 -34.37
N THR A 278 10.98 0.99 -33.27
CA THR A 278 11.96 1.36 -32.24
C THR A 278 12.21 0.29 -31.18
N VAL A 279 11.42 -0.79 -31.18
CA VAL A 279 11.51 -1.86 -30.16
C VAL A 279 11.84 -3.19 -30.84
N SER A 280 12.86 -3.89 -30.35
CA SER A 280 13.16 -5.24 -30.81
C SER A 280 12.28 -6.24 -30.07
N TYR A 281 11.52 -7.07 -30.81
CA TYR A 281 10.66 -8.09 -30.24
C TYR A 281 10.90 -9.48 -30.87
N PRO A 282 11.10 -10.55 -30.09
CA PRO A 282 11.30 -11.89 -30.64
C PRO A 282 10.04 -12.44 -31.35
N PRO A 283 10.16 -12.98 -32.59
CA PRO A 283 9.01 -13.49 -33.35
C PRO A 283 8.21 -14.60 -32.65
N HIS A 284 8.89 -15.48 -31.90
CA HIS A 284 8.23 -16.58 -31.18
C HIS A 284 7.36 -16.08 -30.01
N LEU A 285 7.77 -15.00 -29.33
CA LEU A 285 6.97 -14.37 -28.29
C LEU A 285 5.77 -13.64 -28.90
N ALA A 286 5.95 -12.98 -30.04
CA ALA A 286 4.86 -12.28 -30.73
C ALA A 286 3.78 -13.27 -31.17
N LEU A 287 4.19 -14.42 -31.73
CA LEU A 287 3.29 -15.50 -32.09
C LEU A 287 2.54 -16.06 -30.87
N SER A 288 3.22 -16.18 -29.72
CA SER A 288 2.59 -16.60 -28.45
C SER A 288 1.53 -15.61 -27.99
N SER A 289 1.82 -14.30 -27.99
CA SER A 289 0.85 -13.26 -27.64
C SER A 289 -0.36 -13.25 -28.58
N LEU A 290 -0.14 -13.47 -29.88
CA LEU A 290 -1.22 -13.58 -30.86
C LEU A 290 -2.09 -14.83 -30.64
N ASN A 291 -1.49 -15.97 -30.29
CA ASN A 291 -2.23 -17.19 -29.96
C ASN A 291 -3.11 -17.00 -28.72
N VAL A 292 -2.62 -16.28 -27.71
CA VAL A 292 -3.42 -15.92 -26.52
C VAL A 292 -4.62 -15.07 -26.91
N LEU A 293 -4.45 -14.08 -27.79
CA LEU A 293 -5.56 -13.26 -28.28
C LEU A 293 -6.61 -14.11 -29.02
N ILE A 294 -6.19 -15.01 -29.91
CA ILE A 294 -7.10 -15.89 -30.66
C ILE A 294 -7.87 -16.82 -29.70
N ALA A 295 -7.20 -17.35 -28.68
CA ALA A 295 -7.83 -18.18 -27.66
C ALA A 295 -8.88 -17.38 -26.85
N LEU A 296 -8.53 -16.15 -26.42
CA LEU A 296 -9.45 -15.27 -25.69
C LEU A 296 -10.68 -14.89 -26.53
N ILE A 297 -10.50 -14.61 -27.81
CA ILE A 297 -11.62 -14.33 -28.73
C ILE A 297 -12.55 -15.54 -28.83
N SER A 298 -11.99 -16.75 -28.87
CA SER A 298 -12.76 -17.99 -28.98
C SER A 298 -13.53 -18.31 -27.70
N GLU A 299 -12.93 -18.08 -26.53
CA GLU A 299 -13.54 -18.35 -25.22
C GLU A 299 -14.71 -17.39 -24.92
N LYS A 300 -14.61 -16.14 -25.38
CA LYS A 300 -15.53 -15.06 -25.03
C LYS A 300 -16.75 -14.92 -25.94
N GLN A 301 -17.05 -15.86 -26.83
CA GLN A 301 -18.25 -15.78 -27.68
C GLN A 301 -19.51 -16.34 -27.00
N PRO A 302 -20.64 -15.60 -26.91
CA PRO A 302 -20.83 -14.20 -27.31
C PRO A 302 -20.29 -13.20 -26.28
N ALA A 303 -19.60 -12.16 -26.74
CA ALA A 303 -18.88 -11.24 -25.86
C ALA A 303 -19.78 -10.12 -25.34
N VAL A 304 -19.62 -9.78 -24.07
CA VAL A 304 -20.27 -8.60 -23.46
C VAL A 304 -19.32 -7.41 -23.43
N MET A 305 -19.85 -6.19 -23.31
CA MET A 305 -19.03 -4.97 -23.31
C MET A 305 -17.94 -4.96 -22.23
N SER A 306 -18.12 -5.65 -21.10
CA SER A 306 -17.07 -5.79 -20.08
C SER A 306 -15.84 -6.55 -20.56
N ASP A 307 -15.99 -7.50 -21.50
CA ASP A 307 -14.86 -8.23 -22.07
C ASP A 307 -14.02 -7.37 -23.02
N ALA A 308 -14.56 -6.24 -23.49
CA ALA A 308 -13.87 -5.34 -24.42
C ALA A 308 -12.58 -4.75 -23.85
N ILE A 309 -12.46 -4.60 -22.51
CA ILE A 309 -11.23 -4.12 -21.86
C ILE A 309 -10.09 -5.12 -22.09
N VAL A 310 -10.35 -6.39 -21.76
CA VAL A 310 -9.36 -7.46 -21.85
C VAL A 310 -9.01 -7.72 -23.31
N LEU A 311 -10.02 -7.78 -24.18
CA LEU A 311 -9.83 -7.97 -25.62
C LEU A 311 -9.08 -6.78 -26.25
N GLY A 312 -9.41 -5.54 -25.86
CA GLY A 312 -8.73 -4.34 -26.36
C GLY A 312 -7.25 -4.33 -25.97
N HIS A 313 -6.94 -4.63 -24.72
CA HIS A 313 -5.55 -4.71 -24.27
C HIS A 313 -4.79 -5.87 -24.93
N ALA A 314 -5.38 -7.06 -25.00
CA ALA A 314 -4.76 -8.21 -25.66
C ALA A 314 -4.50 -7.94 -27.15
N THR A 315 -5.41 -7.23 -27.81
CA THR A 315 -5.26 -6.78 -29.20
C THR A 315 -4.04 -5.87 -29.34
N VAL A 316 -3.94 -4.82 -28.52
CA VAL A 316 -2.82 -3.86 -28.55
C VAL A 316 -1.49 -4.55 -28.32
N LEU A 317 -1.42 -5.47 -27.35
CA LEU A 317 -0.20 -6.20 -27.02
C LEU A 317 0.24 -7.09 -28.17
N ALA A 318 -0.68 -7.89 -28.71
CA ALA A 318 -0.37 -8.83 -29.80
C ALA A 318 0.03 -8.09 -31.08
N VAL A 319 -0.70 -7.03 -31.44
CA VAL A 319 -0.47 -6.25 -32.65
C VAL A 319 0.87 -5.51 -32.59
N ASN A 320 1.18 -4.81 -31.49
CA ASN A 320 2.46 -4.12 -31.33
C ASN A 320 3.64 -5.10 -31.32
N ALA A 321 3.49 -6.26 -30.67
CA ALA A 321 4.52 -7.31 -30.66
C ALA A 321 4.77 -7.88 -32.06
N CYS A 322 3.72 -8.11 -32.85
CA CYS A 322 3.84 -8.62 -34.22
C CYS A 322 4.50 -7.59 -35.16
N ALA A 323 4.10 -6.32 -35.08
CA ALA A 323 4.70 -5.25 -35.88
C ALA A 323 6.21 -5.07 -35.56
N ALA A 324 6.56 -5.03 -34.27
CA ALA A 324 7.95 -4.94 -33.82
C ALA A 324 8.79 -6.16 -34.24
N ALA A 325 8.23 -7.37 -34.14
CA ALA A 325 8.92 -8.60 -34.53
C ALA A 325 9.12 -8.73 -36.05
N ALA A 326 8.13 -8.30 -36.86
CA ALA A 326 8.28 -8.29 -38.31
C ALA A 326 9.35 -7.30 -38.78
N TYR A 327 9.43 -6.13 -38.13
CA TYR A 327 10.45 -5.12 -38.42
C TYR A 327 11.87 -5.65 -38.17
N THR A 328 12.10 -6.34 -37.05
CA THR A 328 13.42 -6.90 -36.73
C THR A 328 13.76 -8.14 -37.56
N ALA A 329 12.77 -8.95 -37.92
CA ALA A 329 13.00 -10.19 -38.66
C ALA A 329 13.20 -9.98 -40.16
N SER A 330 12.41 -9.10 -40.81
CA SER A 330 12.51 -8.86 -42.25
C SER A 330 11.82 -7.58 -42.71
N ILE A 331 12.61 -6.64 -43.24
CA ILE A 331 12.10 -5.40 -43.87
C ILE A 331 11.11 -5.71 -45.02
N GLN A 332 11.31 -6.82 -45.75
CA GLN A 332 10.44 -7.20 -46.88
C GLN A 332 9.05 -7.67 -46.44
N HIS A 333 8.91 -8.20 -45.21
CA HIS A 333 7.65 -8.73 -44.69
C HIS A 333 6.93 -7.73 -43.76
N PHE A 334 7.64 -6.67 -43.34
CA PHE A 334 7.12 -5.66 -42.43
C PHE A 334 5.85 -4.98 -42.95
N ASP A 335 5.84 -4.49 -44.19
CA ASP A 335 4.71 -3.72 -44.72
C ASP A 335 3.40 -4.52 -44.69
N GLY A 336 3.45 -5.79 -45.10
CA GLY A 336 2.28 -6.67 -45.08
C GLY A 336 1.79 -6.98 -43.65
N VAL A 337 2.71 -7.25 -42.72
CA VAL A 337 2.36 -7.51 -41.32
C VAL A 337 1.78 -6.24 -40.68
N ASN A 338 2.36 -5.09 -40.96
CA ASN A 338 1.94 -3.80 -40.41
C ASN A 338 0.55 -3.38 -40.90
N GLU A 339 0.25 -3.56 -42.21
CA GLU A 339 -1.10 -3.35 -42.74
C GLU A 339 -2.14 -4.27 -42.08
N GLN A 340 -1.80 -5.54 -41.88
CA GLN A 340 -2.68 -6.51 -41.23
C GLN A 340 -2.93 -6.14 -39.76
N CYS A 341 -1.90 -5.67 -39.06
CA CYS A 341 -2.00 -5.13 -37.71
C CYS A 341 -2.95 -3.91 -37.63
N HIS A 342 -2.85 -2.96 -38.55
CA HIS A 342 -3.80 -1.83 -38.64
C HIS A 342 -5.24 -2.30 -38.92
N ALA A 343 -5.42 -3.31 -39.78
CA ALA A 343 -6.74 -3.87 -40.06
C ALA A 343 -7.40 -4.47 -38.80
N ILE A 344 -6.63 -5.19 -37.98
CA ILE A 344 -7.11 -5.77 -36.71
C ILE A 344 -7.54 -4.67 -35.73
N VAL A 345 -6.73 -3.62 -35.57
CA VAL A 345 -7.04 -2.50 -34.66
C VAL A 345 -8.33 -1.79 -35.10
N ARG A 346 -8.48 -1.50 -36.40
CA ARG A 346 -9.71 -0.87 -36.93
C ARG A 346 -10.95 -1.73 -36.77
N ILE A 347 -10.85 -3.04 -37.01
CA ILE A 347 -11.96 -3.96 -36.82
C ILE A 347 -12.37 -3.99 -35.34
N MET A 348 -11.40 -4.01 -34.42
CA MET A 348 -11.69 -3.96 -33.00
C MET A 348 -12.36 -2.63 -32.60
N GLN A 349 -11.90 -1.49 -33.12
CA GLN A 349 -12.54 -0.18 -32.91
C GLN A 349 -13.99 -0.19 -33.41
N GLU A 350 -14.24 -0.64 -34.65
CA GLU A 350 -15.58 -0.76 -35.23
C GLU A 350 -16.52 -1.60 -34.35
N ARG A 351 -16.01 -2.71 -33.82
CA ARG A 351 -16.80 -3.62 -32.96
C ARG A 351 -17.13 -3.00 -31.62
N VAL A 352 -16.18 -2.32 -30.97
CA VAL A 352 -16.40 -1.64 -29.68
C VAL A 352 -17.35 -0.44 -29.82
N SER A 353 -17.30 0.25 -30.96
CA SER A 353 -18.24 1.34 -31.29
C SER A 353 -19.66 0.84 -31.55
N SER A 354 -19.82 -0.41 -32.01
CA SER A 354 -21.11 -1.00 -32.31
C SER A 354 -21.87 -1.44 -31.04
N SER A 355 -23.18 -1.66 -31.17
CA SER A 355 -24.03 -2.12 -30.07
C SER A 355 -23.85 -3.61 -29.72
N ASN A 356 -23.16 -4.39 -30.55
CA ASN A 356 -22.94 -5.82 -30.35
C ASN A 356 -21.49 -6.19 -30.67
N LEU A 357 -20.81 -6.84 -29.72
CA LEU A 357 -19.40 -7.18 -29.82
C LEU A 357 -19.23 -8.53 -30.57
N ASP A 358 -19.51 -8.53 -31.88
CA ASP A 358 -19.30 -9.69 -32.75
C ASP A 358 -17.82 -9.87 -33.11
N LEU A 359 -17.20 -10.92 -32.58
CA LEU A 359 -15.77 -11.18 -32.72
C LEU A 359 -15.40 -12.10 -33.90
N GLN A 360 -16.36 -12.61 -34.67
CA GLN A 360 -16.08 -13.58 -35.74
C GLN A 360 -15.11 -13.03 -36.79
N ARG A 361 -15.33 -11.76 -37.19
CA ARG A 361 -14.45 -11.08 -38.16
C ARG A 361 -13.06 -10.82 -37.59
N LEU A 362 -12.96 -10.48 -36.31
CA LEU A 362 -11.68 -10.24 -35.63
C LEU A 362 -10.85 -11.52 -35.55
N GLU A 363 -11.48 -12.65 -35.24
CA GLU A 363 -10.83 -13.95 -35.16
C GLU A 363 -10.18 -14.36 -36.49
N VAL A 364 -10.87 -14.15 -37.61
CA VAL A 364 -10.37 -14.46 -38.96
C VAL A 364 -9.12 -13.63 -39.29
N GLU A 365 -9.13 -12.33 -39.00
CA GLU A 365 -7.99 -11.46 -39.30
C GLU A 365 -6.80 -11.71 -38.38
N CYS A 366 -7.02 -12.11 -37.12
CA CYS A 366 -5.96 -12.56 -36.22
C CYS A 366 -5.31 -13.86 -36.70
N LYS A 367 -6.08 -14.82 -37.22
CA LYS A 367 -5.54 -16.06 -37.81
C LYS A 367 -4.72 -15.78 -39.08
N LYS A 368 -5.14 -14.82 -39.89
CA LYS A 368 -4.36 -14.37 -41.06
C LYS A 368 -3.01 -13.75 -40.63
N LEU A 369 -3.00 -12.91 -39.59
CA LEU A 369 -1.75 -12.39 -39.01
C LEU A 369 -0.86 -13.51 -38.48
N GLN A 370 -1.45 -14.56 -37.89
CA GLN A 370 -0.71 -15.72 -37.37
C GLN A 370 0.04 -16.46 -38.47
N GLU A 371 -0.58 -16.66 -39.63
CA GLU A 371 0.05 -17.26 -40.81
C GLU A 371 1.23 -16.41 -41.32
N MET A 372 1.05 -15.08 -41.37
CA MET A 372 2.11 -14.14 -41.79
C MET A 372 3.31 -14.14 -40.81
N MET A 373 3.03 -14.18 -39.51
CA MET A 373 4.05 -14.25 -38.46
C MET A 373 4.80 -15.58 -38.46
N ALA A 374 4.12 -16.69 -38.77
CA ALA A 374 4.74 -18.01 -38.90
C ALA A 374 5.67 -18.13 -40.14
N ALA A 375 5.46 -17.29 -41.16
CA ALA A 375 6.29 -17.23 -42.36
C ALA A 375 7.57 -16.37 -42.20
N LEU A 376 7.77 -15.73 -41.04
CA LEU A 376 8.99 -14.95 -40.77
C LEU A 376 10.23 -15.84 -40.61
N PRO A 377 11.43 -15.36 -41.00
CA PRO A 377 12.67 -16.12 -40.83
C PRO A 377 12.95 -16.46 -39.35
N LEU A 378 13.42 -17.69 -39.09
CA LEU A 378 13.66 -18.23 -37.74
C LEU A 378 14.90 -17.61 -37.06
N GLN A 379 14.82 -17.49 -35.73
CA GLN A 379 15.76 -16.77 -34.87
C GLN A 379 17.22 -17.31 -34.87
N SER A 380 17.46 -18.53 -35.35
CA SER A 380 18.81 -19.09 -35.54
C SER A 380 19.63 -18.40 -36.63
N ASP A 381 18.98 -17.71 -37.56
CA ASP A 381 19.64 -16.87 -38.57
C ASP A 381 19.85 -15.43 -38.06
N VAL A 382 19.07 -15.01 -37.06
CA VAL A 382 19.16 -13.67 -36.44
C VAL A 382 20.36 -13.56 -35.51
N ASP A 383 20.74 -14.59 -34.74
CA ASP A 383 21.95 -14.54 -33.89
C ASP A 383 23.25 -14.45 -34.72
N LYS A 384 23.28 -15.09 -35.89
CA LYS A 384 24.38 -14.94 -36.87
C LYS A 384 24.37 -13.53 -37.48
N LEU A 385 23.19 -12.99 -37.78
CA LEU A 385 23.02 -11.63 -38.31
C LEU A 385 23.40 -10.55 -37.27
N LEU A 386 23.04 -10.72 -36.00
CA LEU A 386 23.33 -9.78 -34.92
C LEU A 386 24.84 -9.68 -34.65
N GLN A 387 25.54 -10.82 -34.68
CA GLN A 387 27.00 -10.87 -34.62
C GLN A 387 27.67 -10.23 -35.83
N ASP A 388 27.03 -10.26 -37.01
CA ASP A 388 27.50 -9.55 -38.21
C ASP A 388 27.11 -8.05 -38.22
N ILE A 389 26.11 -7.62 -37.45
CA ILE A 389 25.72 -6.21 -37.34
C ILE A 389 26.57 -5.46 -36.30
N LEU A 390 26.94 -6.11 -35.19
CA LEU A 390 27.70 -5.53 -34.07
C LEU A 390 28.99 -4.80 -34.50
N GLY A 391 29.72 -5.32 -35.49
CA GLY A 391 30.95 -4.70 -35.99
C GLY A 391 30.72 -3.41 -36.79
N ASN A 392 29.58 -3.27 -37.46
CA ASN A 392 29.20 -2.05 -38.19
C ASN A 392 28.52 -1.03 -37.24
N GLU A 393 27.76 -1.53 -36.27
CA GLU A 393 27.00 -0.72 -35.32
C GLU A 393 27.92 0.03 -34.34
N LEU A 394 29.06 -0.53 -33.93
CA LEU A 394 29.98 0.16 -33.01
C LEU A 394 30.55 1.45 -33.61
N GLU A 395 31.06 1.43 -34.84
CA GLU A 395 31.59 2.63 -35.50
C GLU A 395 30.47 3.67 -35.74
N SER A 396 29.28 3.21 -36.14
CA SER A 396 28.08 4.05 -36.27
C SER A 396 27.71 4.72 -34.95
N GLU A 397 27.72 3.97 -33.85
CA GLU A 397 27.39 4.48 -32.52
C GLU A 397 28.46 5.44 -31.99
N MET A 398 29.75 5.15 -32.20
CA MET A 398 30.84 6.05 -31.81
C MET A 398 30.79 7.36 -32.62
N ALA A 399 30.38 7.30 -33.88
CA ALA A 399 30.10 8.48 -34.70
C ALA A 399 28.88 9.25 -34.17
N ARG A 400 27.78 8.57 -33.82
CA ARG A 400 26.58 9.18 -33.24
C ARG A 400 26.85 9.84 -31.90
N MET A 401 27.63 9.22 -31.02
CA MET A 401 28.10 9.82 -29.77
C MET A 401 28.92 11.08 -30.05
N SER A 402 29.87 11.01 -30.99
CA SER A 402 30.70 12.17 -31.35
C SER A 402 29.86 13.35 -31.88
N GLU A 403 28.84 13.04 -32.70
CA GLU A 403 27.91 14.03 -33.22
C GLU A 403 27.01 14.61 -32.13
N ALA A 404 26.49 13.78 -31.23
CA ALA A 404 25.69 14.23 -30.09
C ALA A 404 26.47 15.19 -29.18
N ILE A 405 27.75 14.92 -28.93
CA ILE A 405 28.61 15.81 -28.13
C ILE A 405 28.88 17.12 -28.89
N ARG A 406 29.14 17.06 -30.20
CA ARG A 406 29.34 18.27 -31.02
C ARG A 406 28.10 19.14 -31.05
N ALA A 407 26.93 18.55 -31.32
CA ALA A 407 25.65 19.25 -31.30
C ALA A 407 25.38 19.88 -29.92
N ALA A 408 25.74 19.18 -28.84
CA ALA A 408 25.62 19.70 -27.50
C ALA A 408 26.55 20.89 -27.20
N VAL A 409 27.77 20.91 -27.76
CA VAL A 409 28.66 22.08 -27.69
C VAL A 409 28.06 23.27 -28.43
N GLU A 410 27.58 23.07 -29.66
CA GLU A 410 26.94 24.12 -30.46
C GLU A 410 25.68 24.68 -29.78
N GLU A 411 24.89 23.82 -29.15
CA GLU A 411 23.69 24.26 -28.44
C GLU A 411 24.03 25.05 -27.17
N ILE A 412 25.09 24.69 -26.42
CA ILE A 412 25.58 25.50 -25.29
C ILE A 412 26.00 26.90 -25.76
N GLU A 413 26.65 27.02 -26.93
CA GLU A 413 27.03 28.32 -27.51
C GLU A 413 25.78 29.14 -27.88
N LYS A 414 24.74 28.51 -28.45
CA LYS A 414 23.46 29.17 -28.71
C LYS A 414 22.76 29.61 -27.42
N ILE A 415 22.78 28.79 -26.37
CA ILE A 415 22.23 29.12 -25.06
C ILE A 415 22.97 30.31 -24.46
N GLN A 416 24.29 30.40 -24.64
CA GLN A 416 25.11 31.52 -24.18
C GLN A 416 24.74 32.84 -24.89
N GLU A 417 24.51 32.80 -26.21
CA GLU A 417 24.05 33.98 -26.96
C GLU A 417 22.62 34.40 -26.55
N LYS A 418 21.72 33.43 -26.35
CA LYS A 418 20.36 33.69 -25.81
C LYS A 418 20.42 34.27 -24.40
N ALA A 419 21.32 33.77 -23.54
CA ALA A 419 21.49 34.25 -22.18
C ALA A 419 21.86 35.74 -22.15
N ARG A 420 22.75 36.19 -23.04
CA ARG A 420 23.14 37.60 -23.17
C ARG A 420 22.01 38.54 -23.56
N ASN A 421 21.05 38.05 -24.32
CA ASN A 421 19.91 38.85 -24.78
C ASN A 421 18.76 38.88 -23.76
N ASN A 422 18.63 37.85 -22.93
CA ASN A 422 17.46 37.64 -22.07
C ASN A 422 17.73 37.84 -20.57
N ASN A 423 18.99 37.85 -20.13
CA ASN A 423 19.37 38.03 -18.73
C ASN A 423 20.17 39.32 -18.55
N GLU A 424 19.95 40.02 -17.44
CA GLU A 424 20.64 41.27 -17.10
C GLU A 424 21.28 41.19 -15.70
N GLY A 425 22.30 42.01 -15.48
CA GLY A 425 22.96 42.16 -14.18
C GLY A 425 23.64 40.89 -13.67
N ILE A 426 23.58 40.66 -12.36
CA ILE A 426 24.27 39.56 -11.66
C ILE A 426 23.82 38.18 -12.18
N ARG A 427 22.55 38.05 -12.62
CA ARG A 427 22.04 36.80 -13.20
C ARG A 427 22.70 36.44 -14.52
N LEU A 428 23.07 37.44 -15.33
CA LEU A 428 23.84 37.21 -16.55
C LEU A 428 25.25 36.71 -16.23
N GLU A 429 25.95 37.35 -15.28
CA GLU A 429 27.31 36.96 -14.88
C GLU A 429 27.37 35.52 -14.35
N VAL A 430 26.40 35.13 -13.52
CA VAL A 430 26.26 33.76 -13.00
C VAL A 430 26.00 32.77 -14.14
N ASN A 431 25.08 33.09 -15.04
CA ASN A 431 24.73 32.21 -16.16
C ASN A 431 25.91 32.04 -17.14
N GLU A 432 26.66 33.10 -17.44
CA GLU A 432 27.86 33.02 -18.28
C GLU A 432 28.97 32.18 -17.63
N ALA A 433 29.18 32.30 -16.32
CA ALA A 433 30.16 31.48 -15.59
C ALA A 433 29.80 29.98 -15.65
N ILE A 434 28.53 29.63 -15.41
CA ILE A 434 28.04 28.26 -15.46
C ILE A 434 28.16 27.67 -16.87
N LEU A 435 27.70 28.40 -17.89
CA LEU A 435 27.77 27.96 -19.28
C LEU A 435 29.23 27.83 -19.75
N GLY A 436 30.12 28.73 -19.33
CA GLY A 436 31.56 28.63 -19.61
C GLY A 436 32.19 27.36 -19.04
N CYS A 437 31.83 26.98 -17.82
CA CYS A 437 32.27 25.70 -17.24
C CYS A 437 31.66 24.49 -17.99
N CYS A 438 30.38 24.55 -18.40
CA CYS A 438 29.74 23.49 -19.18
C CYS A 438 30.40 23.31 -20.54
N GLN A 439 30.77 24.40 -21.22
CA GLN A 439 31.49 24.37 -22.49
C GLN A 439 32.88 23.73 -22.33
N GLN A 440 33.62 24.08 -21.27
CA GLN A 440 34.92 23.46 -20.97
C GLN A 440 34.78 21.96 -20.68
N LEU A 441 33.74 21.56 -19.93
CA LEU A 441 33.44 20.16 -19.69
C LEU A 441 33.18 19.42 -21.01
N MET A 442 32.35 19.97 -21.90
CA MET A 442 32.04 19.33 -23.18
C MET A 442 33.26 19.26 -24.11
N ALA A 443 34.13 20.27 -24.09
CA ALA A 443 35.41 20.21 -24.79
C ALA A 443 36.33 19.10 -24.25
N ALA A 444 36.41 18.92 -22.94
CA ALA A 444 37.16 17.83 -22.32
C ALA A 444 36.58 16.44 -22.69
N ILE A 445 35.25 16.33 -22.80
CA ILE A 445 34.57 15.10 -23.20
C ILE A 445 34.83 14.78 -24.68
N MET A 446 34.83 15.79 -25.56
CA MET A 446 35.23 15.60 -26.97
C MET A 446 36.66 15.05 -27.07
N ALA A 447 37.61 15.60 -26.30
CA ALA A 447 38.99 15.12 -26.27
C ALA A 447 39.10 13.67 -25.75
N LEU A 448 38.29 13.30 -24.75
CA LEU A 448 38.20 11.94 -24.24
C LEU A 448 37.66 10.97 -25.29
N VAL A 449 36.57 11.33 -25.99
CA VAL A 449 35.99 10.50 -27.05
C VAL A 449 36.97 10.32 -28.21
N SER A 450 37.67 11.38 -28.61
CA SER A 450 38.73 11.27 -29.63
C SER A 450 39.84 10.32 -29.20
N SER A 451 40.35 10.49 -27.97
CA SER A 451 41.40 9.62 -27.41
C SER A 451 40.93 8.16 -27.28
N SER A 452 39.64 7.94 -26.96
CA SER A 452 39.04 6.60 -26.86
C SER A 452 38.98 5.92 -28.23
N ARG A 453 38.58 6.65 -29.27
CA ARG A 453 38.58 6.15 -30.66
C ARG A 453 39.98 5.82 -31.16
N GLU A 454 40.96 6.67 -30.87
CA GLU A 454 42.36 6.44 -31.25
C GLU A 454 42.94 5.19 -30.57
N LEU A 455 42.60 4.97 -29.29
CA LEU A 455 42.97 3.78 -28.55
C LEU A 455 42.29 2.53 -29.12
N GLN A 456 40.99 2.58 -29.41
CA GLN A 456 40.28 1.48 -30.05
C GLN A 456 40.91 1.12 -31.40
N ALA A 457 41.23 2.10 -32.24
CA ALA A 457 41.90 1.89 -33.51
C ALA A 457 43.28 1.22 -33.36
N GLU A 458 44.05 1.55 -32.31
CA GLU A 458 45.31 0.88 -31.97
C GLU A 458 45.09 -0.58 -31.57
N ILE A 459 44.11 -0.84 -30.68
CA ILE A 459 43.75 -2.19 -30.23
C ILE A 459 43.37 -3.07 -31.42
N VAL A 460 42.53 -2.56 -32.33
CA VAL A 460 42.13 -3.29 -33.53
C VAL A 460 43.32 -3.50 -34.46
N ALA A 461 44.15 -2.49 -34.68
CA ALA A 461 45.33 -2.59 -35.55
C ALA A 461 46.33 -3.64 -35.05
N ALA A 462 46.57 -3.70 -33.73
CA ALA A 462 47.46 -4.65 -33.09
C ALA A 462 46.86 -6.07 -33.01
N GLY A 463 45.55 -6.20 -32.75
CA GLY A 463 44.88 -7.47 -32.43
C GLY A 463 44.24 -8.20 -33.61
N ARG A 464 44.07 -7.56 -34.78
CA ARG A 464 43.37 -8.16 -35.92
C ARG A 464 44.18 -9.23 -36.68
N GLY A 465 45.51 -9.22 -36.61
CA GLY A 465 46.36 -10.29 -37.19
C GLY A 465 46.13 -10.57 -38.69
N GLY A 466 45.66 -9.59 -39.46
CA GLY A 466 45.31 -9.72 -40.88
C GLY A 466 43.81 -9.79 -41.20
N ALA A 467 42.95 -9.99 -40.20
CA ALA A 467 41.50 -9.96 -40.33
C ALA A 467 40.94 -8.53 -40.47
N SER A 468 39.71 -8.39 -40.94
CA SER A 468 39.03 -7.10 -41.01
C SER A 468 38.72 -6.55 -39.60
N PRO A 469 38.64 -5.21 -39.40
CA PRO A 469 38.20 -4.61 -38.14
C PRO A 469 36.86 -5.18 -37.64
N HIS A 470 35.95 -5.47 -38.58
CA HIS A 470 34.64 -6.06 -38.31
C HIS A 470 34.75 -7.45 -37.66
N GLU A 471 35.55 -8.34 -38.25
CA GLU A 471 35.80 -9.68 -37.69
C GLU A 471 36.48 -9.61 -36.32
N PHE A 472 37.31 -8.60 -36.09
CA PHE A 472 37.92 -8.37 -34.78
C PHE A 472 36.87 -8.00 -33.70
N TYR A 473 35.94 -7.11 -34.01
CA TYR A 473 34.85 -6.76 -33.10
C TYR A 473 33.88 -7.92 -32.88
N LYS A 474 33.60 -8.71 -33.91
CA LYS A 474 32.78 -9.93 -33.82
C LYS A 474 33.41 -10.98 -32.90
N ARG A 475 34.72 -11.23 -33.04
CA ARG A 475 35.45 -12.17 -32.17
C ARG A 475 35.53 -11.70 -30.72
N ASN A 476 35.47 -10.38 -30.49
CA ASN A 476 35.50 -9.78 -29.15
C ASN A 476 34.13 -9.16 -28.78
N HIS A 477 33.03 -9.84 -29.08
CA HIS A 477 31.67 -9.28 -28.97
C HIS A 477 31.33 -8.67 -27.60
N GLN A 478 31.69 -9.31 -26.47
CA GLN A 478 31.42 -8.75 -25.13
C GLN A 478 32.12 -7.40 -24.89
N TRP A 479 33.32 -7.24 -25.45
CA TRP A 479 34.06 -5.97 -25.37
C TRP A 479 33.41 -4.91 -26.27
N THR A 480 33.01 -5.31 -27.48
CA THR A 480 32.27 -4.45 -28.43
C THR A 480 30.94 -3.97 -27.84
N GLU A 481 30.18 -4.83 -27.16
CA GLU A 481 28.93 -4.49 -26.46
C GLU A 481 29.16 -3.51 -25.30
N GLY A 482 30.21 -3.73 -24.50
CA GLY A 482 30.59 -2.83 -23.41
C GLY A 482 30.99 -1.43 -23.89
N LEU A 483 31.59 -1.33 -25.09
CA LEU A 483 31.89 -0.06 -25.74
C LEU A 483 30.64 0.62 -26.31
N LEU A 484 29.78 -0.16 -26.98
CA LEU A 484 28.52 0.32 -27.56
C LEU A 484 27.60 0.91 -26.49
N SER A 485 27.44 0.19 -25.37
CA SER A 485 26.62 0.64 -24.24
C SER A 485 27.16 1.92 -23.60
N ALA A 486 28.47 1.98 -23.36
CA ALA A 486 29.10 3.19 -22.81
C ALA A 486 28.96 4.39 -23.77
N ALA A 487 29.09 4.18 -25.08
CA ALA A 487 28.94 5.24 -26.08
C ALA A 487 27.51 5.81 -26.11
N LYS A 488 26.50 4.94 -26.04
CA LYS A 488 25.08 5.35 -25.92
C LYS A 488 24.83 6.19 -24.68
N ALA A 489 25.31 5.73 -23.52
CA ALA A 489 25.15 6.42 -22.24
C ALA A 489 25.76 7.84 -22.28
N VAL A 490 26.97 7.97 -22.84
CA VAL A 490 27.63 9.28 -23.00
C VAL A 490 26.84 10.23 -23.91
N GLY A 491 26.31 9.73 -25.04
CA GLY A 491 25.51 10.54 -25.96
C GLY A 491 24.21 11.05 -25.33
N VAL A 492 23.52 10.22 -24.55
CA VAL A 492 22.31 10.63 -23.81
C VAL A 492 22.64 11.63 -22.71
N ALA A 493 23.68 11.35 -21.91
CA ALA A 493 24.08 12.23 -20.82
C ALA A 493 24.54 13.62 -21.32
N ALA A 494 25.15 13.69 -22.51
CA ALA A 494 25.48 14.94 -23.19
C ALA A 494 24.24 15.80 -23.48
N ARG A 495 23.15 15.21 -24.00
CA ARG A 495 21.90 15.94 -24.23
C ARG A 495 21.26 16.40 -22.92
N VAL A 496 21.19 15.52 -21.91
CA VAL A 496 20.62 15.85 -20.60
C VAL A 496 21.37 17.00 -19.92
N LEU A 497 22.70 17.08 -20.08
CA LEU A 497 23.49 18.21 -19.57
C LEU A 497 23.07 19.54 -20.22
N VAL A 498 22.90 19.56 -21.54
CA VAL A 498 22.49 20.77 -22.28
C VAL A 498 21.09 21.20 -21.89
N ASP A 499 20.13 20.26 -21.87
CA ASP A 499 18.75 20.56 -21.48
C ASP A 499 18.67 21.12 -20.06
N SER A 500 19.48 20.56 -19.15
CA SER A 500 19.57 21.05 -17.77
C SER A 500 20.22 22.43 -17.68
N ALA A 501 21.23 22.71 -18.51
CA ALA A 501 21.88 24.01 -18.59
C ALA A 501 20.93 25.08 -19.15
N ASP A 502 20.19 24.77 -20.22
CA ASP A 502 19.16 25.65 -20.79
C ASP A 502 18.06 25.96 -19.78
N GLY A 503 17.57 24.93 -19.07
CA GLY A 503 16.58 25.09 -18.01
C GLY A 503 17.04 26.06 -16.91
N VAL A 504 18.29 25.92 -16.46
CA VAL A 504 18.87 26.83 -15.44
C VAL A 504 18.94 28.27 -15.96
N VAL A 505 19.40 28.46 -17.20
CA VAL A 505 19.57 29.79 -17.82
C VAL A 505 18.24 30.49 -18.07
N THR A 506 17.23 29.75 -18.52
CA THR A 506 15.85 30.24 -18.75
C THR A 506 15.05 30.41 -17.45
N GLY A 507 15.55 29.89 -16.33
CA GLY A 507 14.87 29.91 -15.03
C GLY A 507 13.73 28.91 -14.88
N GLN A 508 13.53 28.02 -15.88
CA GLN A 508 12.51 26.95 -15.83
C GLN A 508 13.05 25.67 -15.16
N GLY A 509 14.36 25.53 -15.06
CA GLY A 509 15.07 24.39 -14.49
C GLY A 509 15.73 24.71 -13.15
N LYS A 510 16.12 23.65 -12.44
CA LYS A 510 16.75 23.74 -11.11
C LYS A 510 18.27 23.61 -11.19
N PHE A 511 19.01 24.37 -10.39
CA PHE A 511 20.47 24.27 -10.30
C PHE A 511 20.92 22.87 -9.89
N GLU A 512 20.18 22.19 -9.01
CA GLU A 512 20.46 20.83 -8.58
C GLU A 512 20.38 19.82 -9.73
N GLN A 513 19.49 20.05 -10.71
CA GLN A 513 19.36 19.18 -11.88
C GLN A 513 20.61 19.25 -12.77
N LEU A 514 21.17 20.46 -12.94
CA LEU A 514 22.42 20.65 -13.68
C LEU A 514 23.62 20.01 -12.97
N ILE A 515 23.68 20.08 -11.64
CA ILE A 515 24.72 19.38 -10.86
C ILE A 515 24.67 17.87 -11.11
N VAL A 516 23.48 17.27 -11.07
CA VAL A 516 23.32 15.83 -11.28
C VAL A 516 23.64 15.45 -12.72
N ALA A 517 23.20 16.23 -13.71
CA ALA A 517 23.53 15.98 -15.11
C ALA A 517 25.04 16.03 -15.39
N ALA A 518 25.76 16.97 -14.78
CA ALA A 518 27.22 17.06 -14.87
C ALA A 518 27.95 15.88 -14.22
N GLN A 519 27.40 15.30 -13.16
CA GLN A 519 27.93 14.10 -12.53
C GLN A 519 27.64 12.84 -13.35
N GLU A 520 26.45 12.74 -13.95
CA GLU A 520 26.03 11.60 -14.76
C GLU A 520 26.87 11.45 -16.04
N ILE A 521 27.16 12.56 -16.71
CA ILE A 521 28.04 12.55 -17.89
C ILE A 521 29.49 12.20 -17.54
N ALA A 522 29.97 12.59 -16.35
CA ALA A 522 31.28 12.19 -15.84
C ALA A 522 31.33 10.68 -15.55
N ALA A 523 30.27 10.13 -14.95
CA ALA A 523 30.15 8.69 -14.70
C ALA A 523 30.10 7.89 -16.01
N SER A 524 29.32 8.35 -16.99
CA SER A 524 29.20 7.72 -18.31
C SER A 524 30.53 7.72 -19.08
N THR A 525 31.28 8.81 -19.01
CA THR A 525 32.60 8.91 -19.65
C THR A 525 33.68 8.11 -18.92
N ALA A 526 33.58 7.96 -17.60
CA ALA A 526 34.40 7.02 -16.83
C ALA A 526 34.11 5.56 -17.23
N GLN A 527 32.84 5.21 -17.48
CA GLN A 527 32.47 3.89 -17.99
C GLN A 527 33.09 3.64 -19.37
N LEU A 528 33.03 4.62 -20.28
CA LEU A 528 33.67 4.53 -21.60
C LEU A 528 35.19 4.34 -21.49
N PHE A 529 35.84 5.01 -20.54
CA PHE A 529 37.26 4.80 -20.24
C PHE A 529 37.55 3.36 -19.79
N VAL A 530 36.77 2.84 -18.85
CA VAL A 530 36.94 1.47 -18.34
C VAL A 530 36.74 0.45 -19.46
N SER A 531 35.67 0.58 -20.25
CA SER A 531 35.40 -0.28 -21.42
C SER A 531 36.52 -0.22 -22.45
N SER A 532 37.06 0.98 -22.73
CA SER A 532 38.16 1.17 -23.69
C SER A 532 39.49 0.57 -23.24
N ARG A 533 39.73 0.48 -21.92
CA ARG A 533 40.99 -0.03 -21.35
C ARG A 533 41.11 -1.56 -21.38
N VAL A 534 40.01 -2.32 -21.38
CA VAL A 534 39.99 -3.79 -21.19
C VAL A 534 40.93 -4.54 -22.13
N LYS A 535 41.06 -4.10 -23.39
CA LYS A 535 41.90 -4.72 -24.43
C LYS A 535 43.14 -3.90 -24.78
N ALA A 536 43.41 -2.80 -24.07
CA ALA A 536 44.55 -1.94 -24.31
C ALA A 536 45.84 -2.51 -23.73
N ASP A 537 46.97 -2.26 -24.40
CA ASP A 537 48.29 -2.50 -23.81
C ASP A 537 48.54 -1.52 -22.65
N ARG A 538 49.17 -1.99 -21.57
CA ARG A 538 49.47 -1.20 -20.37
C ARG A 538 50.50 -0.11 -20.64
N ASP A 539 51.39 -0.32 -21.61
CA ASP A 539 52.42 0.64 -22.02
C ASP A 539 51.98 1.53 -23.20
N SER A 540 50.70 1.49 -23.59
CA SER A 540 50.16 2.32 -24.68
C SER A 540 50.18 3.81 -24.34
N GLN A 541 50.80 4.61 -25.22
CA GLN A 541 50.77 6.07 -25.14
C GLN A 541 49.34 6.62 -25.31
N LYS A 542 48.51 5.95 -26.10
CA LYS A 542 47.10 6.34 -26.31
C LYS A 542 46.25 6.07 -25.08
N LEU A 543 46.52 4.97 -24.35
CA LEU A 543 45.89 4.71 -23.06
C LEU A 543 46.28 5.77 -22.03
N ALA A 544 47.55 6.20 -22.01
CA ALA A 544 48.00 7.29 -21.14
C ALA A 544 47.31 8.63 -21.48
N ALA A 545 47.19 8.97 -22.77
CA ALA A 545 46.46 10.16 -23.22
C ALA A 545 44.97 10.12 -22.86
N LEU A 546 44.32 8.97 -23.02
CA LEU A 546 42.93 8.77 -22.62
C LEU A 546 42.74 8.91 -21.10
N SER A 547 43.68 8.42 -20.29
CA SER A 547 43.67 8.58 -18.83
C SER A 547 43.78 10.05 -18.40
N VAL A 548 44.62 10.83 -19.08
CA VAL A 548 44.70 12.29 -18.86
C VAL A 548 43.38 12.98 -19.21
N SER A 549 42.77 12.62 -20.34
CA SER A 549 41.47 13.17 -20.76
C SER A 549 40.36 12.84 -19.76
N SER A 550 40.30 11.61 -19.25
CA SER A 550 39.37 11.18 -18.18
C SER A 550 39.52 11.99 -16.89
N LYS A 551 40.77 12.26 -16.46
CA LYS A 551 41.02 13.15 -15.31
C LYS A 551 40.60 14.59 -15.58
N SER A 552 40.78 15.08 -16.82
CA SER A 552 40.34 16.43 -17.19
C SER A 552 38.81 16.57 -17.13
N VAL A 553 38.06 15.55 -17.59
CA VAL A 553 36.60 15.54 -17.48
C VAL A 553 36.16 15.65 -16.02
N ASN A 554 36.74 14.84 -15.12
CA ASN A 554 36.43 14.90 -13.69
C ASN A 554 36.73 16.28 -13.07
N ARG A 555 37.83 16.93 -13.46
CA ARG A 555 38.16 18.29 -13.02
C ARG A 555 37.12 19.30 -13.49
N CYS A 556 36.79 19.30 -14.78
CA CYS A 556 35.80 20.21 -15.36
C CYS A 556 34.40 19.98 -14.77
N THR A 557 34.03 18.74 -14.45
CA THR A 557 32.77 18.44 -13.74
C THR A 557 32.77 19.07 -12.35
N ALA A 558 33.86 18.98 -11.60
CA ALA A 558 33.96 19.63 -10.30
C ALA A 558 33.85 21.16 -10.41
N GLU A 559 34.42 21.76 -11.46
CA GLU A 559 34.32 23.19 -11.76
C GLU A 559 32.88 23.60 -12.10
N VAL A 560 32.14 22.82 -12.89
CA VAL A 560 30.70 23.04 -13.15
C VAL A 560 29.91 23.02 -11.84
N VAL A 561 30.11 22.00 -11.00
CA VAL A 561 29.40 21.90 -9.72
C VAL A 561 29.73 23.07 -8.79
N ALA A 562 30.99 23.52 -8.77
CA ALA A 562 31.41 24.68 -7.99
C ALA A 562 30.76 25.97 -8.52
N ALA A 563 30.76 26.19 -9.83
CA ALA A 563 30.15 27.35 -10.48
C ALA A 563 28.63 27.41 -10.23
N VAL A 564 27.95 26.27 -10.34
CA VAL A 564 26.51 26.18 -10.09
C VAL A 564 26.17 26.47 -8.62
N LYS A 565 26.93 25.94 -7.67
CA LYS A 565 26.74 26.22 -6.24
C LYS A 565 27.02 27.69 -5.89
N ALA A 566 28.11 28.24 -6.43
CA ALA A 566 28.43 29.66 -6.24
C ALA A 566 27.32 30.55 -6.82
N GLY A 567 26.84 30.24 -8.02
CA GLY A 567 25.70 30.91 -8.66
C GLY A 567 24.42 30.84 -7.84
N GLN A 568 24.11 29.67 -7.27
CA GLN A 568 22.97 29.48 -6.39
C GLN A 568 23.05 30.37 -5.14
N THR A 569 24.21 30.44 -4.48
CA THR A 569 24.40 31.32 -3.32
C THR A 569 24.27 32.79 -3.71
N THR A 570 24.93 33.23 -4.76
CA THR A 570 24.90 34.64 -5.21
C THR A 570 23.50 35.10 -5.63
N LEU A 571 22.68 34.20 -6.20
CA LEU A 571 21.30 34.53 -6.58
C LEU A 571 20.31 34.43 -5.41
N ASN A 572 20.57 33.58 -4.42
CA ASN A 572 19.71 33.45 -3.23
C ASN A 572 20.00 34.51 -2.16
N ASP A 573 21.23 35.02 -2.05
CA ASP A 573 21.62 36.06 -1.09
C ASP A 573 20.96 37.43 -1.36
N GLN A 574 20.16 37.56 -2.44
CA GLN A 574 19.34 38.74 -2.73
C GLN A 574 17.99 38.77 -2.01
N ASP A 575 17.54 37.67 -1.41
CA ASP A 575 16.48 37.70 -0.41
C ASP A 575 17.07 38.24 0.90
N ASN A 576 17.34 39.55 0.89
CA ASN A 576 17.88 40.29 2.03
C ASN A 576 17.03 39.99 3.26
N LEU A 577 17.62 39.34 4.26
CA LEU A 577 17.01 38.98 5.54
C LEU A 577 16.77 40.22 6.41
N ASP A 578 16.02 41.19 5.88
CA ASP A 578 15.70 42.43 6.57
C ASP A 578 14.39 42.29 7.34
N PHE A 579 14.50 41.88 8.60
CA PHE A 579 13.38 41.78 9.53
C PHE A 579 13.12 43.09 10.30
N SER A 580 13.84 44.18 9.98
CA SER A 580 13.78 45.42 10.76
C SER A 580 12.45 46.16 10.66
N HIS A 581 11.60 45.78 9.70
CA HIS A 581 10.25 46.33 9.51
C HIS A 581 9.15 45.61 10.31
N LEU A 582 9.46 44.45 10.93
CA LEU A 582 8.47 43.64 11.64
C LEU A 582 8.31 44.08 13.10
N THR A 583 7.06 44.13 13.58
CA THR A 583 6.79 44.30 15.02
C THR A 583 7.11 43.02 15.80
N LEU A 584 7.28 43.10 17.14
CA LEU A 584 7.63 41.93 17.97
C LEU A 584 6.69 40.73 17.78
N HIS A 585 5.39 40.98 17.63
CA HIS A 585 4.41 39.92 17.42
C HIS A 585 4.50 39.31 16.01
N GLU A 586 4.70 40.14 14.99
CA GLU A 586 4.88 39.68 13.61
C GLU A 586 6.19 38.91 13.44
N ALA A 587 7.27 39.37 14.06
CA ALA A 587 8.54 38.65 14.10
C ALA A 587 8.40 37.29 14.80
N LYS A 588 7.65 37.22 15.92
CA LYS A 588 7.43 35.94 16.61
C LYS A 588 6.57 34.97 15.81
N LYS A 589 5.57 35.48 15.10
CA LYS A 589 4.75 34.69 14.17
C LYS A 589 5.58 34.17 13.01
N GLU A 590 6.38 35.03 12.38
CA GLU A 590 7.27 34.67 11.27
C GLU A 590 8.36 33.67 11.71
N GLU A 591 8.90 33.82 12.92
CA GLU A 591 9.82 32.84 13.53
C GLU A 591 9.17 31.46 13.65
N MET A 592 7.94 31.41 14.18
CA MET A 592 7.21 30.15 14.36
C MET A 592 6.86 29.52 13.00
N GLU A 593 6.40 30.31 12.03
CA GLU A 593 6.12 29.83 10.67
C GLU A 593 7.40 29.33 9.97
N SER A 594 8.53 30.00 10.17
CA SER A 594 9.84 29.55 9.66
C SER A 594 10.30 28.24 10.31
N GLN A 595 10.10 28.06 11.62
CA GLN A 595 10.36 26.79 12.32
C GLN A 595 9.49 25.65 11.78
N VAL A 596 8.20 25.90 11.51
CA VAL A 596 7.32 24.90 10.90
C VAL A 596 7.82 24.53 9.50
N ARG A 597 8.16 25.52 8.67
CA ARG A 597 8.73 25.29 7.32
C ARG A 597 10.03 24.48 7.39
N MET A 598 10.89 24.72 8.39
CA MET A 598 12.12 23.96 8.61
C MET A 598 11.82 22.48 8.85
N LEU A 599 10.90 22.16 9.77
CA LEU A 599 10.50 20.77 10.07
C LEU A 599 9.90 20.06 8.85
N GLU A 600 9.06 20.76 8.07
CA GLU A 600 8.50 20.20 6.84
C GLU A 600 9.58 19.89 5.79
N LEU A 601 10.57 20.78 5.64
CA LEU A 601 11.68 20.57 4.71
C LEU A 601 12.60 19.42 5.15
N GLU A 602 12.86 19.28 6.46
CA GLU A 602 13.59 18.13 7.01
C GLU A 602 12.86 16.81 6.72
N GLN A 603 11.54 16.78 6.91
CA GLN A 603 10.73 15.60 6.59
C GLN A 603 10.77 15.27 5.09
N LYS A 604 10.61 16.28 4.22
CA LYS A 604 10.72 16.11 2.75
C LYS A 604 12.11 15.59 2.35
N LEU A 605 13.18 16.10 2.97
CA LEU A 605 14.55 15.64 2.73
C LEU A 605 14.73 14.16 3.09
N VAL A 606 14.19 13.73 4.23
CA VAL A 606 14.23 12.32 4.65
C VAL A 606 13.49 11.41 3.67
N MET A 607 12.31 11.83 3.21
CA MET A 607 11.53 11.07 2.22
C MET A 607 12.25 10.95 0.88
N GLU A 608 12.82 12.05 0.36
CA GLU A 608 13.57 12.03 -0.90
C GLU A 608 14.85 11.18 -0.79
N ARG A 609 15.56 11.21 0.35
CA ARG A 609 16.69 10.30 0.60
C ARG A 609 16.28 8.83 0.52
N LYS A 610 15.14 8.47 1.10
CA LYS A 610 14.61 7.10 1.02
C LYS A 610 14.28 6.71 -0.42
N LYS A 611 13.57 7.57 -1.14
CA LYS A 611 13.21 7.36 -2.56
C LYS A 611 14.46 7.20 -3.43
N LEU A 612 15.46 8.07 -3.27
CA LEU A 612 16.71 7.99 -4.00
C LEU A 612 17.46 6.67 -3.72
N ALA A 613 17.47 6.21 -2.46
CA ALA A 613 18.08 4.92 -2.12
C ALA A 613 17.35 3.75 -2.79
N GLU A 614 16.02 3.78 -2.86
CA GLU A 614 15.21 2.77 -3.55
C GLU A 614 15.44 2.77 -5.06
N LEU A 615 15.48 3.94 -5.69
CA LEU A 615 15.81 4.08 -7.12
C LEU A 615 17.21 3.55 -7.43
N ARG A 616 18.21 3.84 -6.59
CA ARG A 616 19.56 3.29 -6.73
C ARG A 616 19.55 1.77 -6.62
N LYS A 617 18.83 1.19 -5.65
CA LYS A 617 18.67 -0.27 -5.53
C LYS A 617 18.05 -0.88 -6.79
N GLN A 618 17.01 -0.27 -7.34
CA GLN A 618 16.40 -0.73 -8.58
C GLN A 618 17.36 -0.61 -9.77
N HIS A 619 18.10 0.49 -9.88
CA HIS A 619 19.11 0.67 -10.92
C HIS A 619 20.19 -0.42 -10.86
N TYR A 620 20.70 -0.75 -9.66
CA TYR A 620 21.64 -1.86 -9.50
C TYR A 620 21.01 -3.21 -9.78
N HIS A 621 19.75 -3.43 -9.39
CA HIS A 621 19.05 -4.67 -9.69
C HIS A 621 18.84 -4.87 -11.19
N MET A 622 18.44 -3.81 -11.91
CA MET A 622 18.32 -3.82 -13.38
C MET A 622 19.69 -4.05 -14.04
N ALA A 623 20.75 -3.41 -13.55
CA ALA A 623 22.11 -3.65 -14.03
C ALA A 623 22.56 -5.10 -13.78
N GLN A 624 22.22 -5.68 -12.63
CA GLN A 624 22.51 -7.09 -12.30
C GLN A 624 21.70 -8.05 -13.18
N LEU A 625 20.44 -7.77 -13.47
CA LEU A 625 19.60 -8.57 -14.37
C LEU A 625 20.15 -8.53 -15.80
N ALA A 626 20.59 -7.36 -16.28
CA ALA A 626 21.26 -7.23 -17.57
C ALA A 626 22.57 -8.03 -17.65
N VAL A 627 23.30 -8.16 -16.53
CA VAL A 627 24.51 -9.01 -16.44
C VAL A 627 24.16 -10.51 -16.28
N ALA A 628 23.06 -10.84 -15.60
CA ALA A 628 22.61 -12.22 -15.40
C ALA A 628 22.07 -12.85 -16.70
N GLU A 629 21.40 -12.05 -17.54
CA GLU A 629 21.01 -12.47 -18.90
C GLU A 629 22.24 -12.70 -19.80
N GLN A 630 23.37 -12.02 -19.54
CA GLN A 630 24.62 -12.22 -20.27
C GLN A 630 25.43 -13.45 -19.81
N ASN A 631 25.27 -13.90 -18.56
CA ASN A 631 26.01 -15.04 -18.00
C ASN A 631 25.22 -16.36 -17.97
N GLY A 632 24.02 -16.41 -18.54
CA GLY A 632 23.18 -17.61 -18.65
C GLY A 632 23.69 -18.70 -19.60
N GLY A 633 24.96 -18.67 -19.98
CA GLY A 633 25.61 -19.58 -20.91
C GLY A 633 26.97 -20.08 -20.42
N GLY A 634 27.02 -20.68 -19.23
CA GLY A 634 28.10 -21.61 -18.87
C GLY A 634 28.86 -21.30 -17.58
N GLY A 635 28.71 -22.20 -16.61
CA GLY A 635 29.74 -22.51 -15.62
C GLY A 635 29.44 -22.03 -14.21
N GLU A 636 29.11 -22.99 -13.34
CA GLU A 636 29.27 -22.87 -11.89
C GLU A 636 30.65 -22.28 -11.55
N ARG A 637 30.68 -21.19 -10.78
CA ARG A 637 31.67 -20.99 -9.72
C ARG A 637 31.35 -19.84 -8.75
N ASP A 638 31.36 -20.22 -7.48
CA ASP A 638 31.61 -19.50 -6.23
C ASP A 638 30.93 -18.16 -5.95
N SER A 639 29.92 -18.28 -5.09
CA SER A 639 29.48 -17.27 -4.12
C SER A 639 30.60 -16.90 -3.16
N SER A 640 31.18 -15.70 -3.29
CA SER A 640 31.84 -14.95 -2.22
C SER A 640 32.19 -13.55 -2.71
N PHE A 641 31.27 -12.59 -2.55
CA PHE A 641 31.65 -11.19 -2.48
C PHE A 641 30.64 -10.42 -1.62
N GLU A 642 30.88 -10.46 -0.31
CA GLU A 642 30.32 -9.49 0.62
C GLU A 642 30.94 -8.12 0.30
N PHE A 643 30.09 -7.12 0.05
CA PHE A 643 30.51 -5.72 0.04
C PHE A 643 29.93 -5.03 1.28
N ILE A 644 30.86 -4.55 2.10
CA ILE A 644 30.69 -3.77 3.32
C ILE A 644 30.06 -2.42 2.94
N GLY A 645 29.04 -2.02 3.70
CA GLY A 645 28.32 -0.76 3.55
C GLY A 645 29.01 0.44 4.17
#